data_AF-A0AA35Y9F2-F1
#
_entry.id   AF-A0AA35Y9F2-F1
#
_cell.length_a   1.000
_cell.length_b   1.000
_cell.length_c   1.000
_cell.angle_alpha   90.00
_cell.angle_beta   90.00
_cell.angle_gamma   90.00
#
_symmetry.space_group_name_H-M   'P 1'
#
loop_
_entity.id
_entity.type
_entity.pdbx_description
1 polymer ?
#
loop_
_entity_poly.entity_id
_entity_poly.type
_entity_poly.pdbx_seq_one_letter_code
_entity_poly.pdbx_strand_id
1 'polypeptide(L)'
;MKMKSPTILLCFFFLFSVSAPLFEAFNNGDGEFISEEKEEPHIKRSDFPPGFLFGVATSAYQVEGAYLEDAKSLSNWDVYCHSIGCGENSENGDIADDHYHLFLKDIEMMHSLGLKAYKFSISWARILPRGRFGEVNPVGIMFYNKIIDNLILKGIEPFVTLFHNDYPHEFEEIYGSGSWLNPEMQKDFVHLAEICFKFFGDRVKYWITINEPNVFIELSYEFGLFPPSRCSKPFGNCNVGNSDVEPLIAMHNMLLAHGKVAKLYHETFKPKQGGSIGLVVHCYMYKPLTDSELDHEAAKRVFAFNVGWTLDPSIYGDYPEEMHKYLGSELPSFSLEEKKFMKNSIDFIGINHYSTIYAKDCINASCTPFANRAIRGFVDIVGERDGILIGEPIGVEGIFVVPKGMAEIVNHIKIRYNNKPMFITENGYSSPYVHEERINEILNDVKRIEFHSKYLASLAKSIRRGADVRGYFLWSLMDSFEWMQGNIGSPWIDGSNVFACLGRELPRNSWYDPLPPFYILSSVPFMCVRCQTRPCCAGDLLATVLAFFRRRQPAERWLNMSIIVYAGRSQYSMVVCETVSQKPPLPPPQGKNEENSSPPPYAAIPPPLATISDGSGLSGAFRLMIEVLLVLRWPKIITTTTVRWWLPLRATAGHHGVAVCVYI
;
A
#
# COMPACT_ATOMS: atom_id res chain seq x y z
N MET A 1 14.70 -68.11 -28.80
CA MET A 1 14.44 -68.89 -27.57
C MET A 1 14.40 -67.93 -26.38
N LYS A 2 13.24 -67.80 -25.73
CA LYS A 2 12.93 -66.89 -24.60
C LYS A 2 11.74 -67.48 -23.85
N MET A 3 11.76 -67.46 -22.50
CA MET A 3 10.65 -67.78 -21.57
C MET A 3 10.13 -69.24 -21.69
N LYS A 4 9.74 -69.95 -20.63
CA LYS A 4 8.70 -69.66 -19.62
C LYS A 4 8.79 -70.64 -18.42
N SER A 5 8.18 -70.28 -17.29
CA SER A 5 7.66 -71.17 -16.22
C SER A 5 6.28 -71.74 -16.65
N PRO A 6 5.46 -72.50 -15.87
CA PRO A 6 5.63 -73.19 -14.58
C PRO A 6 5.17 -74.68 -14.65
N THR A 7 4.84 -75.32 -13.51
CA THR A 7 4.10 -76.60 -13.46
C THR A 7 2.83 -76.48 -12.59
N ILE A 8 1.77 -77.18 -12.99
CA ILE A 8 0.38 -77.14 -12.49
C ILE A 8 -0.06 -78.57 -12.13
N LEU A 9 -0.93 -78.76 -11.13
CA LEU A 9 -2.01 -79.77 -11.18
C LEU A 9 -3.09 -79.53 -10.08
N LEU A 10 -4.31 -80.09 -10.14
CA LEU A 10 -5.49 -79.86 -11.03
C LEU A 10 -6.70 -80.60 -10.39
N CYS A 11 -7.93 -80.07 -10.41
CA CYS A 11 -9.17 -80.88 -10.48
C CYS A 11 -10.46 -80.05 -10.72
N PHE A 12 -11.54 -80.70 -11.18
CA PHE A 12 -12.74 -80.13 -11.86
C PHE A 12 -13.98 -79.97 -10.94
N PHE A 13 -14.89 -79.01 -11.23
CA PHE A 13 -16.20 -79.24 -11.93
C PHE A 13 -17.16 -78.00 -12.00
N PHE A 14 -17.99 -78.00 -13.06
CA PHE A 14 -19.19 -77.22 -13.49
C PHE A 14 -20.19 -76.71 -12.40
N LEU A 15 -21.20 -75.82 -12.61
CA LEU A 15 -21.60 -74.79 -13.62
C LEU A 15 -22.71 -73.85 -13.01
N PHE A 16 -23.01 -72.73 -13.71
CA PHE A 16 -24.03 -71.66 -13.48
C PHE A 16 -25.44 -71.99 -12.93
N SER A 17 -26.07 -70.99 -12.26
CA SER A 17 -27.46 -70.52 -12.58
C SER A 17 -27.74 -69.08 -12.04
N VAL A 18 -28.91 -68.50 -12.35
CA VAL A 18 -29.17 -67.05 -12.53
C VAL A 18 -30.17 -66.44 -11.52
N SER A 19 -30.14 -65.09 -11.39
CA SER A 19 -31.16 -64.14 -10.87
C SER A 19 -31.27 -63.81 -9.36
N ALA A 20 -31.42 -62.51 -9.08
CA ALA A 20 -31.79 -61.90 -7.79
C ALA A 20 -33.28 -61.50 -7.79
N PRO A 21 -33.91 -61.14 -6.63
CA PRO A 21 -33.96 -59.71 -6.26
C PRO A 21 -34.14 -59.35 -4.75
N LEU A 22 -33.72 -58.11 -4.40
CA LEU A 22 -34.34 -57.10 -3.48
C LEU A 22 -34.77 -57.36 -2.00
N PHE A 23 -34.88 -56.21 -1.27
CA PHE A 23 -35.42 -55.92 0.09
C PHE A 23 -34.52 -56.33 1.28
N GLU A 24 -33.86 -55.39 1.98
CA GLU A 24 -34.34 -54.44 3.04
C GLU A 24 -33.87 -54.96 4.44
N ALA A 25 -33.59 -54.19 5.49
CA ALA A 25 -33.46 -52.74 5.71
C ALA A 25 -32.83 -52.52 7.13
N PHE A 26 -32.13 -51.39 7.36
CA PHE A 26 -31.96 -50.61 8.62
C PHE A 26 -32.00 -51.34 10.01
N ASN A 27 -31.14 -51.07 11.00
CA ASN A 27 -30.75 -49.74 11.52
C ASN A 27 -29.76 -49.81 12.72
N ASN A 28 -29.27 -48.63 13.14
CA ASN A 28 -28.44 -48.31 14.34
C ASN A 28 -26.97 -48.80 14.25
N GLY A 29 -25.92 -47.97 14.37
CA GLY A 29 -25.78 -46.73 15.18
C GLY A 29 -25.07 -47.11 16.49
N ASP A 30 -23.89 -46.61 16.85
CA ASP A 30 -23.24 -45.35 16.46
C ASP A 30 -21.76 -45.53 16.09
N GLY A 31 -21.26 -44.72 15.15
CA GLY A 31 -19.83 -44.61 14.86
C GLY A 31 -19.35 -43.19 15.13
N GLU A 32 -18.51 -43.00 16.14
CA GLU A 32 -17.85 -41.71 16.39
C GLU A 32 -16.99 -41.33 15.17
N PHE A 33 -17.43 -40.30 14.44
CA PHE A 33 -16.55 -39.54 13.59
C PHE A 33 -15.54 -38.83 14.49
N ILE A 34 -14.30 -39.31 14.53
CA ILE A 34 -13.18 -38.52 15.03
C ILE A 34 -13.01 -37.35 14.05
N SER A 35 -13.59 -36.20 14.40
CA SER A 35 -13.21 -34.94 13.80
C SER A 35 -11.74 -34.69 14.13
N GLU A 36 -10.89 -34.60 13.10
CA GLU A 36 -9.63 -33.87 13.25
C GLU A 36 -9.99 -32.42 13.60
N GLU A 37 -9.98 -32.08 14.89
CA GLU A 37 -9.93 -30.69 15.31
C GLU A 37 -8.72 -30.05 14.63
N LYS A 38 -8.97 -29.06 13.77
CA LYS A 38 -7.91 -28.23 13.20
C LYS A 38 -7.34 -27.38 14.32
N GLU A 39 -6.40 -27.94 15.10
CA GLU A 39 -5.56 -27.13 15.97
C GLU A 39 -4.89 -26.05 15.10
N GLU A 40 -5.25 -24.80 15.38
CA GLU A 40 -4.57 -23.63 14.85
C GLU A 40 -3.07 -23.74 15.20
N PRO A 41 -2.14 -23.58 14.25
CA PRO A 41 -0.73 -23.77 14.52
C PRO A 41 -0.23 -22.70 15.49
N HIS A 42 -0.10 -23.05 16.77
CA HIS A 42 0.34 -22.12 17.81
C HIS A 42 1.83 -21.78 17.66
N ILE A 43 2.13 -20.86 16.75
CA ILE A 43 3.47 -20.34 16.51
C ILE A 43 3.86 -19.31 17.58
N LYS A 44 5.13 -19.31 18.01
CA LYS A 44 5.68 -18.39 19.00
C LYS A 44 6.98 -17.78 18.50
N ARG A 45 7.38 -16.63 19.04
CA ARG A 45 8.67 -15.99 18.71
C ARG A 45 9.89 -16.91 18.93
N SER A 46 9.78 -17.88 19.84
CA SER A 46 10.82 -18.89 20.13
C SER A 46 10.99 -19.96 19.04
N ASP A 47 10.07 -20.09 18.10
CA ASP A 47 10.17 -21.07 16.99
C ASP A 47 11.07 -20.56 15.84
N PHE A 48 11.56 -19.34 15.97
CA PHE A 48 12.46 -18.65 15.05
C PHE A 48 13.86 -18.46 15.68
N PRO A 49 14.92 -18.35 14.87
CA PRO A 49 16.29 -18.18 15.37
C PRO A 49 16.46 -16.92 16.24
N PRO A 50 17.38 -16.94 17.22
CA PRO A 50 17.80 -15.73 17.92
C PRO A 50 18.26 -14.65 16.93
N GLY A 51 17.78 -13.43 17.12
CA GLY A 51 18.05 -12.31 16.20
C GLY A 51 17.13 -12.22 14.98
N PHE A 52 16.18 -13.14 14.79
CA PHE A 52 15.18 -13.02 13.72
C PHE A 52 14.36 -11.73 13.87
N LEU A 53 14.33 -10.92 12.82
CA LEU A 53 13.65 -9.63 12.82
C LEU A 53 12.15 -9.80 12.55
N PHE A 54 11.33 -9.30 13.45
CA PHE A 54 9.89 -9.12 13.25
C PHE A 54 9.63 -7.64 13.07
N GLY A 55 8.98 -7.28 11.96
CA GLY A 55 8.75 -5.89 11.57
C GLY A 55 7.47 -5.71 10.76
N VAL A 56 7.31 -4.49 10.26
CA VAL A 56 6.21 -4.04 9.40
C VAL A 56 6.78 -3.30 8.20
N ALA A 57 6.00 -3.20 7.13
CA ALA A 57 6.41 -2.61 5.86
C ALA A 57 5.41 -1.55 5.36
N THR A 58 5.91 -0.44 4.83
CA THR A 58 5.14 0.65 4.19
C THR A 58 5.87 1.17 2.94
N SER A 59 5.23 2.05 2.17
CA SER A 59 5.89 2.86 1.14
C SER A 59 5.47 4.33 1.18
N ALA A 60 6.35 5.21 0.72
CA ALA A 60 6.23 6.65 0.89
C ALA A 60 4.94 7.22 0.29
N TYR A 61 4.62 6.92 -0.97
CA TYR A 61 3.40 7.42 -1.61
C TYR A 61 2.12 6.88 -0.96
N GLN A 62 2.18 5.69 -0.37
CA GLN A 62 1.00 5.04 0.21
C GLN A 62 0.63 5.55 1.60
N VAL A 63 1.58 6.11 2.37
CA VAL A 63 1.36 6.54 3.77
C VAL A 63 1.76 7.99 4.09
N GLU A 64 2.69 8.63 3.36
CA GLU A 64 3.24 9.92 3.79
C GLU A 64 2.26 11.08 3.72
N GLY A 65 1.54 11.21 2.61
CA GLY A 65 0.83 12.44 2.30
C GLY A 65 1.75 13.66 2.18
N ALA A 66 1.20 14.83 2.52
CA ALA A 66 1.88 16.12 2.48
C ALA A 66 2.57 16.34 1.12
N TYR A 67 1.84 16.02 0.05
CA TYR A 67 2.42 15.70 -1.27
C TYR A 67 3.08 16.87 -2.00
N LEU A 68 2.76 18.11 -1.60
CA LEU A 68 3.36 19.37 -2.08
C LEU A 68 4.06 20.15 -0.97
N GLU A 69 4.17 19.60 0.24
CA GLU A 69 4.78 20.30 1.37
C GLU A 69 6.30 20.30 1.32
N ASP A 70 6.89 21.31 1.95
CA ASP A 70 8.34 21.44 2.16
C ASP A 70 9.19 21.17 0.91
N ALA A 71 8.73 21.69 -0.23
CA ALA A 71 9.36 21.61 -1.55
C ALA A 71 9.53 20.18 -2.13
N LYS A 72 8.71 19.21 -1.70
CA LYS A 72 8.47 17.98 -2.49
C LYS A 72 7.88 18.37 -3.85
N SER A 73 8.37 17.75 -4.94
CA SER A 73 7.75 17.87 -6.26
C SER A 73 6.58 16.89 -6.44
N LEU A 74 5.79 17.11 -7.49
CA LEU A 74 4.91 16.06 -8.00
C LEU A 74 5.75 14.85 -8.43
N SER A 75 5.32 13.68 -8.00
CA SER A 75 5.75 12.39 -8.51
C SER A 75 4.88 11.95 -9.69
N ASN A 76 5.30 10.90 -10.38
CA ASN A 76 4.49 10.19 -11.37
C ASN A 76 3.11 9.81 -10.83
N TRP A 77 3.01 9.31 -9.59
CA TRP A 77 1.74 8.94 -8.97
C TRP A 77 0.86 10.13 -8.62
N ASP A 78 1.44 11.22 -8.12
CA ASP A 78 0.71 12.46 -7.84
C ASP A 78 -0.02 12.94 -9.11
N VAL A 79 0.67 13.00 -10.24
CA VAL A 79 0.06 13.43 -11.52
C VAL A 79 -0.92 12.38 -12.07
N TYR A 80 -0.61 11.10 -11.91
CA TYR A 80 -1.44 10.01 -12.42
C TYR A 80 -2.82 9.97 -11.76
N CYS A 81 -2.89 9.96 -10.43
CA CYS A 81 -4.17 9.93 -9.72
C CYS A 81 -4.98 11.22 -9.91
N HIS A 82 -4.35 12.37 -10.10
CA HIS A 82 -5.04 13.62 -10.42
C HIS A 82 -5.54 13.73 -11.87
N SER A 83 -5.03 12.93 -12.81
CA SER A 83 -5.35 13.06 -14.24
C SER A 83 -6.27 11.95 -14.77
N ILE A 84 -6.06 10.71 -14.33
CA ILE A 84 -6.85 9.54 -14.74
C ILE A 84 -7.83 9.11 -13.63
N GLY A 85 -7.50 9.39 -12.37
CA GLY A 85 -8.18 8.84 -11.19
C GLY A 85 -7.56 7.52 -10.75
N CYS A 86 -7.38 7.35 -9.43
CA CYS A 86 -6.99 6.08 -8.81
C CYS A 86 -8.11 5.59 -7.87
N GLY A 87 -8.22 4.27 -7.67
CA GLY A 87 -9.32 3.69 -6.91
C GLY A 87 -10.70 3.87 -7.55
N GLU A 88 -11.72 3.29 -6.94
CA GLU A 88 -13.10 3.38 -7.46
C GLU A 88 -13.69 4.79 -7.32
N ASN A 89 -13.20 5.58 -6.35
CA ASN A 89 -13.73 6.90 -5.99
C ASN A 89 -12.82 8.08 -6.39
N SER A 90 -11.84 7.87 -7.28
CA SER A 90 -10.81 8.88 -7.63
C SER A 90 -10.02 9.38 -6.41
N GLU A 91 -9.63 8.45 -5.56
CA GLU A 91 -8.78 8.69 -4.38
C GLU A 91 -7.32 8.93 -4.78
N ASN A 92 -6.53 9.53 -3.90
CA ASN A 92 -5.13 9.86 -4.15
C ASN A 92 -4.28 9.81 -2.87
N GLY A 93 -2.95 9.92 -3.03
CA GLY A 93 -1.98 9.94 -1.94
C GLY A 93 -1.72 11.32 -1.32
N ASP A 94 -2.61 12.31 -1.53
CA ASP A 94 -2.36 13.71 -1.13
C ASP A 94 -2.18 13.86 0.39
N ILE A 95 -3.01 13.12 1.13
CA ILE A 95 -3.01 13.02 2.59
C ILE A 95 -2.56 11.62 3.02
N ALA A 96 -3.02 10.57 2.35
CA ALA A 96 -2.81 9.18 2.77
C ALA A 96 -3.08 9.03 4.29
N ASP A 97 -2.16 8.41 5.04
CA ASP A 97 -2.22 8.25 6.49
C ASP A 97 -1.62 9.43 7.28
N ASP A 98 -1.24 10.51 6.60
CA ASP A 98 -0.57 11.69 7.15
C ASP A 98 0.75 11.37 7.90
N HIS A 99 1.42 10.27 7.52
CA HIS A 99 2.67 9.82 8.17
C HIS A 99 3.76 10.91 8.14
N TYR A 100 3.75 11.83 7.17
CA TYR A 100 4.66 12.97 7.15
C TYR A 100 4.60 13.81 8.44
N HIS A 101 3.40 14.01 8.98
CA HIS A 101 3.17 14.71 10.24
C HIS A 101 3.13 13.76 11.45
N LEU A 102 2.65 12.53 11.26
CA LEU A 102 2.31 11.60 12.34
C LEU A 102 3.37 10.53 12.65
N PHE A 103 4.47 10.42 11.90
CA PHE A 103 5.47 9.33 12.04
C PHE A 103 5.94 9.02 13.47
N LEU A 104 6.00 9.99 14.38
CA LEU A 104 6.36 9.76 15.78
C LEU A 104 5.34 8.85 16.51
N LYS A 105 4.06 8.99 16.17
CA LYS A 105 2.98 8.15 16.71
C LYS A 105 3.08 6.73 16.18
N ASP A 106 3.43 6.57 14.91
CA ASP A 106 3.57 5.26 14.26
C ASP A 106 4.82 4.53 14.76
N ILE A 107 5.91 5.26 15.02
CA ILE A 107 7.10 4.73 15.71
C ILE A 107 6.77 4.31 17.15
N GLU A 108 5.94 5.05 17.88
CA GLU A 108 5.49 4.63 19.22
C GLU A 108 4.59 3.39 19.16
N MET A 109 3.70 3.30 18.16
CA MET A 109 2.91 2.10 17.88
C MET A 109 3.84 0.92 17.65
N MET A 110 4.74 0.96 16.66
CA MET A 110 5.72 -0.10 16.38
C MET A 110 6.54 -0.51 17.61
N HIS A 111 6.94 0.45 18.44
CA HIS A 111 7.67 0.19 19.67
C HIS A 111 6.82 -0.55 20.72
N SER A 112 5.56 -0.13 20.90
CA SER A 112 4.62 -0.78 21.84
C SER A 112 4.37 -2.26 21.47
N LEU A 113 4.36 -2.58 20.17
CA LEU A 113 4.25 -3.94 19.63
C LEU A 113 5.52 -4.79 19.81
N GLY A 114 6.62 -4.20 20.26
CA GLY A 114 7.89 -4.91 20.42
C GLY A 114 8.54 -5.33 19.10
N LEU A 115 8.20 -4.64 18.00
CA LEU A 115 8.84 -4.81 16.70
C LEU A 115 10.33 -4.46 16.78
N LYS A 116 11.09 -5.01 15.84
CA LYS A 116 12.55 -4.87 15.77
C LYS A 116 13.06 -4.38 14.43
N ALA A 117 12.21 -4.24 13.43
CA ALA A 117 12.55 -3.58 12.18
C ALA A 117 11.34 -2.86 11.58
N TYR A 118 11.61 -1.82 10.78
CA TYR A 118 10.61 -1.12 9.97
C TYR A 118 11.15 -1.02 8.55
N LYS A 119 10.45 -1.60 7.58
CA LYS A 119 10.70 -1.42 6.15
C LYS A 119 9.89 -0.21 5.69
N PHE A 120 10.53 0.83 5.19
CA PHE A 120 9.87 1.99 4.58
C PHE A 120 10.62 2.41 3.32
N SER A 121 9.96 3.13 2.40
CA SER A 121 10.65 3.76 1.27
C SER A 121 10.91 5.25 1.50
N ILE A 122 11.91 5.77 0.81
CA ILE A 122 12.17 7.20 0.70
C ILE A 122 11.49 7.70 -0.58
N SER A 123 10.67 8.75 -0.50
CA SER A 123 10.14 9.38 -1.71
C SER A 123 11.24 10.12 -2.45
N TRP A 124 11.43 9.74 -3.70
CA TRP A 124 12.42 10.35 -4.58
C TRP A 124 12.09 11.83 -4.82
N ALA A 125 10.81 12.13 -5.09
CA ALA A 125 10.31 13.49 -5.29
C ALA A 125 10.47 14.40 -4.05
N ARG A 126 10.61 13.82 -2.84
CA ARG A 126 10.88 14.57 -1.61
C ARG A 126 12.38 14.84 -1.41
N ILE A 127 13.29 13.96 -1.84
CA ILE A 127 14.75 14.12 -1.67
C ILE A 127 15.42 14.89 -2.82
N LEU A 128 15.07 14.56 -4.06
CA LEU A 128 15.57 15.20 -5.28
C LEU A 128 14.36 15.62 -6.14
N PRO A 129 13.71 16.76 -5.84
CA PRO A 129 12.50 17.21 -6.54
C PRO A 129 12.64 17.36 -8.06
N ARG A 130 13.89 17.51 -8.55
CA ARG A 130 14.24 17.61 -9.97
C ARG A 130 15.29 16.58 -10.41
N GLY A 131 15.41 15.46 -9.69
CA GLY A 131 16.52 14.52 -9.88
C GLY A 131 17.89 15.19 -9.82
N ARG A 132 18.80 14.80 -10.70
CA ARG A 132 20.14 15.42 -10.86
C ARG A 132 20.14 16.83 -11.46
N PHE A 133 18.97 17.38 -11.81
CA PHE A 133 18.83 18.71 -12.44
C PHE A 133 18.50 19.82 -11.45
N GLY A 134 18.46 19.52 -10.15
CA GLY A 134 18.26 20.47 -9.07
C GLY A 134 19.08 20.12 -7.83
N GLU A 135 18.88 20.91 -6.78
CA GLU A 135 19.52 20.70 -5.48
C GLU A 135 18.79 19.63 -4.66
N VAL A 136 19.51 18.99 -3.74
CA VAL A 136 18.93 18.13 -2.71
C VAL A 136 18.02 18.97 -1.82
N ASN A 137 16.79 18.51 -1.57
CA ASN A 137 15.88 19.17 -0.64
C ASN A 137 16.33 18.91 0.82
N PRO A 138 16.82 19.92 1.56
CA PRO A 138 17.29 19.72 2.94
C PRO A 138 16.15 19.38 3.90
N VAL A 139 14.90 19.74 3.59
CA VAL A 139 13.76 19.44 4.47
C VAL A 139 13.33 17.99 4.33
N GLY A 140 13.33 17.45 3.11
CA GLY A 140 13.19 16.01 2.86
C GLY A 140 14.28 15.19 3.59
N ILE A 141 15.54 15.64 3.52
CA ILE A 141 16.64 15.02 4.28
C ILE A 141 16.38 15.09 5.81
N MET A 142 15.88 16.22 6.33
CA MET A 142 15.55 16.33 7.76
C MET A 142 14.38 15.42 8.18
N PHE A 143 13.39 15.21 7.32
CA PHE A 143 12.25 14.33 7.59
C PHE A 143 12.70 12.87 7.80
N TYR A 144 13.41 12.27 6.83
CA TYR A 144 13.87 10.88 6.98
C TYR A 144 14.94 10.73 8.08
N ASN A 145 15.77 11.74 8.34
CA ASN A 145 16.64 11.74 9.51
C ASN A 145 15.85 11.62 10.81
N LYS A 146 14.77 12.39 10.99
CA LYS A 146 13.90 12.29 12.18
C LYS A 146 13.27 10.90 12.31
N ILE A 147 12.82 10.28 11.22
CA ILE A 147 12.30 8.90 11.22
C ILE A 147 13.40 7.93 11.70
N ILE A 148 14.55 7.94 11.04
CA ILE A 148 15.68 7.03 11.31
C ILE A 148 16.19 7.17 12.75
N ASP A 149 16.36 8.41 13.23
CA ASP A 149 16.82 8.68 14.60
C ASP A 149 15.81 8.17 15.64
N ASN A 150 14.51 8.39 15.43
CA ASN A 150 13.49 7.92 16.39
C ASN A 150 13.30 6.40 16.36
N LEU A 151 13.43 5.73 15.21
CA LEU A 151 13.46 4.27 15.12
C LEU A 151 14.62 3.68 15.93
N ILE A 152 15.83 4.22 15.75
CA ILE A 152 17.04 3.77 16.44
C ILE A 152 16.95 4.04 17.95
N LEU A 153 16.44 5.20 18.37
CA LEU A 153 16.16 5.51 19.78
C LEU A 153 15.18 4.51 20.42
N LYS A 154 14.26 3.93 19.64
CA LYS A 154 13.31 2.89 20.08
C LYS A 154 13.83 1.46 19.91
N GLY A 155 15.04 1.27 19.39
CA GLY A 155 15.63 -0.05 19.12
C GLY A 155 14.90 -0.82 18.01
N ILE A 156 14.49 -0.10 16.95
CA ILE A 156 13.87 -0.61 15.73
C ILE A 156 14.84 -0.37 14.57
N GLU A 157 15.23 -1.43 13.86
CA GLU A 157 16.18 -1.37 12.75
C GLU A 157 15.54 -0.81 11.47
N PRO A 158 16.07 0.25 10.85
CA PRO A 158 15.55 0.78 9.60
C PRO A 158 15.97 -0.09 8.40
N PHE A 159 14.99 -0.64 7.69
CA PHE A 159 15.13 -1.20 6.34
C PHE A 159 14.62 -0.16 5.34
N VAL A 160 15.51 0.36 4.49
CA VAL A 160 15.18 1.51 3.63
C VAL A 160 15.16 1.11 2.16
N THR A 161 13.99 1.28 1.54
CA THR A 161 13.77 1.12 0.10
C THR A 161 14.03 2.45 -0.63
N LEU A 162 14.91 2.43 -1.64
CA LEU A 162 15.27 3.62 -2.43
C LEU A 162 14.26 3.93 -3.54
N PHE A 163 13.59 2.92 -4.09
CA PHE A 163 12.54 3.08 -5.10
C PHE A 163 11.36 2.15 -4.78
N HIS A 164 10.17 2.74 -4.59
CA HIS A 164 8.92 2.00 -4.47
C HIS A 164 7.86 2.68 -5.34
N ASN A 165 7.97 2.47 -6.66
CA ASN A 165 7.07 2.97 -7.71
C ASN A 165 7.01 4.50 -7.88
N ASP A 166 7.55 5.31 -6.97
CA ASP A 166 7.57 6.79 -7.05
C ASP A 166 8.87 7.38 -7.62
N TYR A 167 8.73 8.39 -8.47
CA TYR A 167 9.81 9.20 -9.03
C TYR A 167 9.30 10.60 -9.42
N PRO A 168 10.15 11.65 -9.44
CA PRO A 168 9.76 12.99 -9.88
C PRO A 168 9.08 12.97 -11.26
N HIS A 169 7.90 13.60 -11.39
CA HIS A 169 7.17 13.64 -12.66
C HIS A 169 7.96 14.35 -13.77
N GLU A 170 8.86 15.28 -13.41
CA GLU A 170 9.74 15.98 -14.36
C GLU A 170 10.56 15.00 -15.23
N PHE A 171 10.79 13.77 -14.79
CA PHE A 171 11.42 12.74 -15.63
C PHE A 171 10.58 12.32 -16.84
N GLU A 172 9.25 12.35 -16.76
CA GLU A 172 8.39 12.10 -17.93
C GLU A 172 8.51 13.23 -18.97
N GLU A 173 8.75 14.45 -18.52
CA GLU A 173 8.96 15.60 -19.42
C GLU A 173 10.36 15.55 -20.06
N ILE A 174 11.40 15.31 -19.25
CA ILE A 174 12.81 15.32 -19.71
C ILE A 174 13.14 14.10 -20.58
N TYR A 175 12.55 12.92 -20.29
CA TYR A 175 12.90 11.66 -20.95
C TYR A 175 11.92 11.17 -22.00
N GLY A 176 10.90 11.96 -22.35
CA GLY A 176 10.00 11.69 -23.48
C GLY A 176 8.84 10.75 -23.16
N SER A 177 8.28 10.86 -21.97
CA SER A 177 7.07 10.17 -21.49
C SER A 177 7.16 8.64 -21.53
N GLY A 178 8.32 8.13 -21.09
CA GLY A 178 8.60 6.70 -20.98
C GLY A 178 9.47 6.32 -19.80
N SER A 179 9.77 7.24 -18.87
CA SER A 179 10.68 7.06 -17.71
C SER A 179 11.73 5.97 -17.84
N TRP A 180 11.47 4.78 -17.31
CA TRP A 180 12.43 3.67 -17.24
C TRP A 180 12.79 3.05 -18.60
N LEU A 181 12.13 3.44 -19.69
CA LEU A 181 12.57 3.15 -21.05
C LEU A 181 13.85 3.93 -21.44
N ASN A 182 14.13 5.05 -20.75
CA ASN A 182 15.32 5.86 -21.01
C ASN A 182 16.50 5.46 -20.09
N PRO A 183 17.68 5.11 -20.64
CA PRO A 183 18.83 4.71 -19.83
C PRO A 183 19.41 5.84 -18.96
N GLU A 184 19.04 7.10 -19.17
CA GLU A 184 19.42 8.20 -18.27
C GLU A 184 18.82 8.05 -16.86
N MET A 185 17.65 7.39 -16.71
CA MET A 185 17.08 7.05 -15.39
C MET A 185 18.06 6.30 -14.48
N GLN A 186 18.96 5.50 -15.07
CA GLN A 186 20.00 4.80 -14.32
C GLN A 186 20.95 5.77 -13.60
N LYS A 187 21.24 6.93 -14.20
CA LYS A 187 22.14 7.95 -13.61
C LYS A 187 21.43 8.71 -12.50
N ASP A 188 20.17 9.08 -12.71
CA ASP A 188 19.35 9.71 -11.69
C ASP A 188 19.16 8.79 -10.48
N PHE A 189 18.88 7.50 -10.69
CA PHE A 189 18.71 6.55 -9.58
C PHE A 189 20.02 6.33 -8.80
N VAL A 190 21.15 6.24 -9.49
CA VAL A 190 22.48 6.21 -8.85
C VAL A 190 22.74 7.48 -8.03
N HIS A 191 22.30 8.65 -8.52
CA HIS A 191 22.44 9.91 -7.78
C HIS A 191 21.57 9.94 -6.51
N LEU A 192 20.30 9.53 -6.60
CA LEU A 192 19.43 9.35 -5.42
C LEU A 192 20.09 8.44 -4.38
N ALA A 193 20.55 7.26 -4.80
CA ALA A 193 21.18 6.30 -3.92
C ALA A 193 22.44 6.88 -3.25
N GLU A 194 23.29 7.59 -4.00
CA GLU A 194 24.49 8.24 -3.46
C GLU A 194 24.15 9.28 -2.37
N ILE A 195 23.12 10.11 -2.60
CA ILE A 195 22.61 11.07 -1.62
C ILE A 195 22.09 10.35 -0.38
N CYS A 196 21.23 9.34 -0.54
CA CYS A 196 20.69 8.56 0.58
C CYS A 196 21.80 7.85 1.40
N PHE A 197 22.80 7.25 0.74
CA PHE A 197 23.94 6.64 1.43
C PHE A 197 24.77 7.68 2.19
N LYS A 198 24.99 8.88 1.64
CA LYS A 198 25.73 9.97 2.30
C LYS A 198 25.02 10.48 3.56
N PHE A 199 23.70 10.68 3.51
CA PHE A 199 22.95 11.32 4.60
C PHE A 199 22.40 10.36 5.66
N PHE A 200 22.22 9.07 5.33
CA PHE A 200 21.53 8.12 6.20
C PHE A 200 22.31 6.82 6.49
N GLY A 201 23.29 6.45 5.66
CA GLY A 201 23.98 5.15 5.76
C GLY A 201 24.92 5.01 6.97
N ASP A 202 25.21 6.10 7.68
CA ASP A 202 25.85 6.04 8.99
C ASP A 202 24.99 5.27 10.00
N ARG A 203 23.66 5.35 9.87
CA ARG A 203 22.64 4.72 10.72
C ARG A 203 21.94 3.53 10.05
N VAL A 204 21.55 3.64 8.78
CA VAL A 204 20.84 2.59 8.03
C VAL A 204 21.79 1.45 7.66
N LYS A 205 21.43 0.20 8.04
CA LYS A 205 22.22 -1.01 7.74
C LYS A 205 21.61 -1.96 6.73
N TYR A 206 20.37 -1.72 6.31
CA TYR A 206 19.69 -2.54 5.30
C TYR A 206 19.08 -1.67 4.22
N TRP A 207 19.64 -1.76 3.03
CA TRP A 207 19.22 -1.03 1.85
C TRP A 207 18.53 -1.96 0.87
N ILE A 208 17.30 -1.62 0.48
CA ILE A 208 16.59 -2.20 -0.65
C ILE A 208 16.70 -1.19 -1.79
N THR A 209 17.20 -1.63 -2.93
CA THR A 209 17.28 -0.76 -4.11
C THR A 209 15.89 -0.49 -4.68
N ILE A 210 15.23 -1.54 -5.16
CA ILE A 210 13.96 -1.46 -5.89
C ILE A 210 12.98 -2.44 -5.25
N ASN A 211 11.75 -2.00 -5.02
CA ASN A 211 10.62 -2.86 -4.68
C ASN A 211 9.98 -3.42 -5.96
N GLU A 212 9.77 -4.74 -6.01
CA GLU A 212 8.94 -5.44 -7.00
C GLU A 212 9.05 -4.93 -8.45
N PRO A 213 10.26 -4.88 -9.05
CA PRO A 213 10.42 -4.41 -10.42
C PRO A 213 9.57 -5.21 -11.41
N ASN A 214 9.33 -6.49 -11.15
CA ASN A 214 8.48 -7.34 -11.97
C ASN A 214 6.99 -6.91 -11.96
N VAL A 215 6.45 -6.48 -10.83
CA VAL A 215 5.07 -5.95 -10.74
C VAL A 215 5.03 -4.55 -11.37
N PHE A 216 6.03 -3.71 -11.08
CA PHE A 216 6.09 -2.37 -11.65
C PHE A 216 6.13 -2.38 -13.18
N ILE A 217 6.92 -3.27 -13.82
CA ILE A 217 6.94 -3.35 -15.29
C ILE A 217 5.67 -3.95 -15.88
N GLU A 218 5.09 -4.98 -15.24
CA GLU A 218 3.84 -5.63 -15.66
C GLU A 218 2.71 -4.58 -15.67
N LEU A 219 2.53 -3.87 -14.56
CA LEU A 219 1.47 -2.87 -14.45
C LEU A 219 1.75 -1.60 -15.26
N SER A 220 3.00 -1.17 -15.44
CA SER A 220 3.29 0.13 -16.09
C SER A 220 3.51 0.07 -17.61
N TYR A 221 4.07 -1.03 -18.12
CA TYR A 221 4.49 -1.16 -19.53
C TYR A 221 3.90 -2.39 -20.24
N GLU A 222 3.35 -3.39 -19.53
CA GLU A 222 2.63 -4.52 -20.14
C GLU A 222 1.12 -4.23 -20.19
N PHE A 223 0.47 -4.00 -19.04
CA PHE A 223 -0.97 -3.70 -18.95
C PHE A 223 -1.32 -2.20 -18.97
N GLY A 224 -0.38 -1.32 -18.60
CA GLY A 224 -0.59 0.14 -18.59
C GLY A 224 -1.54 0.65 -17.49
N LEU A 225 -1.71 -0.11 -16.41
CA LEU A 225 -2.51 0.23 -15.23
C LEU A 225 -1.78 1.16 -14.24
N PHE A 226 -0.45 1.20 -14.27
CA PHE A 226 0.40 2.09 -13.48
C PHE A 226 1.08 3.14 -14.38
N PRO A 227 1.44 4.33 -13.88
CA PRO A 227 2.15 5.35 -14.66
C PRO A 227 3.55 4.89 -15.11
N PRO A 228 3.92 5.05 -16.40
CA PRO A 228 3.34 5.97 -17.40
C PRO A 228 2.17 5.44 -18.26
N SER A 229 1.52 4.34 -17.88
CA SER A 229 0.34 3.76 -18.54
C SER A 229 0.55 3.48 -20.03
N ARG A 230 1.56 2.66 -20.32
CA ARG A 230 1.95 2.27 -21.67
C ARG A 230 1.58 0.81 -21.90
N CYS A 231 0.89 0.53 -22.99
CA CYS A 231 0.47 -0.83 -23.34
C CYS A 231 0.03 -0.93 -24.80
N SER A 232 -0.12 -2.16 -25.28
CA SER A 232 -0.67 -2.50 -26.59
C SER A 232 -1.59 -3.71 -26.52
N LYS A 233 -2.43 -3.92 -27.55
CA LYS A 233 -3.32 -5.09 -27.62
C LYS A 233 -2.52 -6.40 -27.66
N PRO A 234 -2.95 -7.46 -26.94
CA PRO A 234 -4.25 -7.59 -26.28
C PRO A 234 -4.29 -7.15 -24.80
N PHE A 235 -3.16 -6.73 -24.22
CA PHE A 235 -3.04 -6.41 -22.78
C PHE A 235 -3.87 -5.18 -22.39
N GLY A 236 -3.92 -4.17 -23.26
CA GLY A 236 -4.77 -3.00 -23.06
C GLY A 236 -4.94 -2.17 -24.32
N ASN A 237 -5.52 -0.98 -24.17
CA ASN A 237 -5.81 -0.03 -25.25
C ASN A 237 -5.28 1.38 -24.91
N CYS A 238 -4.03 1.45 -24.47
CA CYS A 238 -3.31 2.69 -24.20
C CYS A 238 -3.07 3.47 -25.51
N ASN A 239 -2.87 4.79 -25.40
CA ASN A 239 -2.60 5.65 -26.56
C ASN A 239 -1.22 5.40 -27.17
N VAL A 240 -0.28 4.91 -26.37
CA VAL A 240 1.11 4.59 -26.72
C VAL A 240 1.59 3.38 -25.93
N GLY A 241 2.60 2.69 -26.44
CA GLY A 241 3.26 1.57 -25.78
C GLY A 241 3.47 0.37 -26.68
N ASN A 242 4.25 -0.60 -26.20
CA ASN A 242 4.40 -1.92 -26.81
C ASN A 242 4.67 -2.96 -25.72
N SER A 243 3.63 -3.68 -25.31
CA SER A 243 3.66 -4.66 -24.21
C SER A 243 4.61 -5.83 -24.44
N ASP A 244 4.98 -6.14 -25.69
CA ASP A 244 5.93 -7.22 -25.98
C ASP A 244 7.41 -6.78 -25.86
N VAL A 245 7.70 -5.47 -25.79
CA VAL A 245 9.06 -4.90 -25.91
C VAL A 245 9.41 -3.91 -24.79
N GLU A 246 8.51 -2.99 -24.45
CA GLU A 246 8.77 -1.95 -23.46
C GLU A 246 9.09 -2.49 -22.04
N PRO A 247 8.41 -3.55 -21.54
CA PRO A 247 8.81 -4.19 -20.29
C PRO A 247 10.26 -4.72 -20.29
N LEU A 248 10.75 -5.20 -21.45
CA LEU A 248 12.14 -5.68 -21.58
C LEU A 248 13.16 -4.56 -21.40
N ILE A 249 12.89 -3.39 -21.99
CA ILE A 249 13.75 -2.21 -21.89
C ILE A 249 13.69 -1.64 -20.46
N ALA A 250 12.49 -1.48 -19.90
CA ALA A 250 12.29 -0.95 -18.56
C ALA A 250 13.01 -1.81 -17.50
N MET A 251 12.79 -3.13 -17.52
CA MET A 251 13.44 -4.06 -16.59
C MET A 251 14.96 -4.05 -16.74
N HIS A 252 15.49 -4.00 -17.96
CA HIS A 252 16.93 -3.94 -18.19
C HIS A 252 17.54 -2.66 -17.60
N ASN A 253 16.90 -1.51 -17.79
CA ASN A 253 17.34 -0.24 -17.20
C ASN A 253 17.26 -0.27 -15.66
N MET A 254 16.17 -0.80 -15.08
CA MET A 254 16.01 -0.95 -13.62
C MET A 254 17.09 -1.87 -13.02
N LEU A 255 17.39 -3.00 -13.64
CA LEU A 255 18.43 -3.94 -13.20
C LEU A 255 19.84 -3.36 -13.34
N LEU A 256 20.14 -2.67 -14.45
CA LEU A 256 21.42 -1.95 -14.59
C LEU A 256 21.58 -0.84 -13.55
N ALA A 257 20.50 -0.11 -13.24
CA ALA A 257 20.49 0.89 -12.18
C ALA A 257 20.75 0.25 -10.81
N HIS A 258 20.08 -0.86 -10.50
CA HIS A 258 20.34 -1.69 -9.32
C HIS A 258 21.84 -2.08 -9.21
N GLY A 259 22.41 -2.69 -10.25
CA GLY A 259 23.80 -3.14 -10.21
C GLY A 259 24.82 -2.01 -10.07
N LYS A 260 24.54 -0.84 -10.68
CA LYS A 260 25.36 0.37 -10.50
C LYS A 260 25.29 0.91 -9.06
N VAL A 261 24.10 0.91 -8.46
CA VAL A 261 23.90 1.30 -7.05
C VAL A 261 24.56 0.31 -6.08
N ALA A 262 24.43 -0.99 -6.33
CA ALA A 262 25.07 -2.03 -5.54
C ALA A 262 26.60 -1.92 -5.58
N LYS A 263 27.17 -1.76 -6.78
CA LYS A 263 28.61 -1.51 -6.96
C LYS A 263 29.07 -0.27 -6.20
N LEU A 264 28.37 0.87 -6.37
CA LEU A 264 28.67 2.12 -5.65
C LEU A 264 28.68 1.90 -4.13
N TYR A 265 27.65 1.22 -3.61
CA TYR A 265 27.54 0.93 -2.18
C TYR A 265 28.69 0.03 -1.70
N HIS A 266 28.95 -1.09 -2.38
CA HIS A 266 30.02 -2.04 -2.02
C HIS A 266 31.42 -1.43 -2.08
N GLU A 267 31.74 -0.64 -3.10
CA GLU A 267 33.07 -0.06 -3.30
C GLU A 267 33.32 1.16 -2.40
N THR A 268 32.31 2.01 -2.17
CA THR A 268 32.50 3.35 -1.55
C THR A 268 31.99 3.45 -0.11
N PHE A 269 30.83 2.86 0.18
CA PHE A 269 30.07 3.12 1.40
C PHE A 269 30.15 1.99 2.42
N LYS A 270 29.95 0.74 1.99
CA LYS A 270 30.00 -0.46 2.81
C LYS A 270 31.25 -0.61 3.69
N PRO A 271 32.48 -0.26 3.24
CA PRO A 271 33.68 -0.33 4.08
C PRO A 271 33.64 0.61 5.31
N LYS A 272 32.83 1.67 5.27
CA LYS A 272 32.65 2.62 6.38
C LYS A 272 31.34 2.40 7.15
N GLN A 273 30.29 1.98 6.45
CA GLN A 273 28.92 1.93 6.96
C GLN A 273 28.49 0.56 7.48
N GLY A 274 29.10 -0.53 6.98
CA GLY A 274 28.87 -1.90 7.45
C GLY A 274 27.51 -2.52 7.13
N GLY A 275 26.62 -1.81 6.42
CA GLY A 275 25.31 -2.33 6.02
C GLY A 275 25.35 -3.28 4.81
N SER A 276 24.19 -3.80 4.44
CA SER A 276 23.94 -4.74 3.34
C SER A 276 22.97 -4.14 2.32
N ILE A 277 23.10 -4.52 1.04
CA ILE A 277 22.21 -4.08 -0.04
C ILE A 277 21.49 -5.26 -0.71
N GLY A 278 20.22 -5.07 -1.03
CA GLY A 278 19.36 -6.09 -1.62
C GLY A 278 18.42 -5.57 -2.70
N LEU A 279 17.65 -6.52 -3.24
CA LEU A 279 16.60 -6.31 -4.23
C LEU A 279 15.36 -7.09 -3.74
N VAL A 280 14.18 -6.48 -3.83
CA VAL A 280 12.92 -7.12 -3.46
C VAL A 280 12.21 -7.60 -4.72
N VAL A 281 11.70 -8.82 -4.68
CA VAL A 281 10.92 -9.40 -5.78
C VAL A 281 9.55 -9.83 -5.28
N HIS A 282 8.51 -9.57 -6.08
CA HIS A 282 7.20 -10.16 -5.87
C HIS A 282 7.23 -11.60 -6.37
N CYS A 283 6.85 -12.56 -5.53
CA CYS A 283 6.81 -13.96 -5.94
C CYS A 283 5.58 -14.70 -5.39
N TYR A 284 4.73 -15.18 -6.30
CA TYR A 284 3.86 -16.31 -6.02
C TYR A 284 4.67 -17.60 -5.91
N MET A 285 4.10 -18.59 -5.22
CA MET A 285 4.46 -19.99 -5.50
C MET A 285 3.66 -20.46 -6.72
N TYR A 286 4.35 -20.91 -7.77
CA TYR A 286 3.71 -21.40 -8.99
C TYR A 286 3.59 -22.92 -8.97
N LYS A 287 2.37 -23.45 -9.05
CA LYS A 287 2.11 -24.89 -9.16
C LYS A 287 1.67 -25.25 -10.56
N PRO A 288 2.01 -26.43 -11.09
CA PRO A 288 1.44 -26.88 -12.35
C PRO A 288 -0.07 -27.08 -12.17
N LEU A 289 -0.88 -26.66 -13.15
CA LEU A 289 -2.33 -26.83 -13.12
C LEU A 289 -2.71 -28.32 -13.08
N THR A 290 -2.24 -29.08 -14.07
CA THR A 290 -2.33 -30.54 -14.13
C THR A 290 -0.99 -31.20 -13.78
N ASP A 291 -0.95 -32.51 -13.53
CA ASP A 291 0.31 -33.25 -13.35
C ASP A 291 1.01 -33.60 -14.68
N SER A 292 0.75 -32.82 -15.74
CA SER A 292 1.39 -33.01 -17.05
C SER A 292 2.77 -32.36 -17.11
N GLU A 293 3.69 -32.97 -17.85
CA GLU A 293 5.05 -32.43 -18.06
C GLU A 293 5.00 -30.99 -18.61
N LEU A 294 4.00 -30.68 -19.45
CA LEU A 294 3.79 -29.34 -20.00
C LEU A 294 3.52 -28.29 -18.92
N ASP A 295 2.63 -28.57 -17.96
CA ASP A 295 2.32 -27.63 -16.87
C ASP A 295 3.45 -27.56 -15.84
N HIS A 296 4.19 -28.66 -15.61
CA HIS A 296 5.42 -28.63 -14.80
C HIS A 296 6.51 -27.74 -15.43
N GLU A 297 6.68 -27.78 -16.76
CA GLU A 297 7.55 -26.84 -17.48
C GLU A 297 6.96 -25.42 -17.48
N ALA A 298 5.65 -25.24 -17.59
CA ALA A 298 5.00 -23.93 -17.48
C ALA A 298 5.26 -23.27 -16.12
N ALA A 299 5.17 -24.03 -15.02
CA ALA A 299 5.50 -23.56 -13.67
C ALA A 299 6.96 -23.08 -13.56
N LYS A 300 7.91 -23.76 -14.21
CA LYS A 300 9.32 -23.31 -14.30
C LYS A 300 9.45 -22.03 -15.12
N ARG A 301 8.79 -21.95 -16.28
CA ARG A 301 8.82 -20.77 -17.16
C ARG A 301 8.27 -19.53 -16.46
N VAL A 302 7.09 -19.60 -15.85
CA VAL A 302 6.51 -18.42 -15.18
C VAL A 302 7.33 -17.97 -13.97
N PHE A 303 7.98 -18.91 -13.24
CA PHE A 303 8.96 -18.53 -12.23
C PHE A 303 10.14 -17.78 -12.85
N ALA A 304 10.71 -18.27 -13.95
CA ALA A 304 11.82 -17.62 -14.64
C ALA A 304 11.44 -16.24 -15.19
N PHE A 305 10.25 -16.10 -15.78
CA PHE A 305 9.72 -14.86 -16.33
C PHE A 305 9.18 -13.85 -15.29
N ASN A 306 9.27 -14.15 -13.98
CA ASN A 306 8.89 -13.22 -12.92
C ASN A 306 10.03 -13.06 -11.90
N VAL A 307 10.29 -14.15 -11.18
CA VAL A 307 11.24 -14.19 -10.06
C VAL A 307 12.67 -14.29 -10.58
N GLY A 308 12.90 -15.20 -11.55
CA GLY A 308 14.20 -15.36 -12.22
C GLY A 308 14.63 -14.09 -12.93
N TRP A 309 13.72 -13.42 -13.65
CA TRP A 309 13.99 -12.18 -14.38
C TRP A 309 14.57 -11.09 -13.48
N THR A 310 14.06 -11.00 -12.24
CA THR A 310 14.51 -10.05 -11.22
C THR A 310 15.83 -10.47 -10.56
N LEU A 311 16.00 -11.76 -10.23
CA LEU A 311 17.08 -12.22 -9.34
C LEU A 311 18.29 -12.82 -10.08
N ASP A 312 18.10 -13.55 -11.18
CA ASP A 312 19.20 -14.21 -11.90
C ASP A 312 20.27 -13.22 -12.38
N PRO A 313 19.94 -12.02 -12.95
CA PRO A 313 20.93 -11.03 -13.30
C PRO A 313 21.78 -10.58 -12.10
N SER A 314 21.15 -10.32 -10.97
CA SER A 314 21.78 -9.83 -9.74
C SER A 314 22.62 -10.88 -9.00
N ILE A 315 22.54 -12.16 -9.39
CA ILE A 315 23.24 -13.28 -8.74
C ILE A 315 24.24 -13.93 -9.68
N TYR A 316 23.85 -14.24 -10.92
CA TYR A 316 24.68 -14.92 -11.91
C TYR A 316 25.34 -13.97 -12.92
N GLY A 317 24.76 -12.78 -13.13
CA GLY A 317 25.24 -11.78 -14.08
C GLY A 317 24.57 -11.82 -15.45
N ASP A 318 23.48 -12.57 -15.63
CA ASP A 318 22.75 -12.71 -16.89
C ASP A 318 21.27 -13.05 -16.65
N TYR A 319 20.45 -12.99 -17.70
CA TYR A 319 19.04 -13.39 -17.62
C TYR A 319 18.86 -14.92 -17.54
N PRO A 320 17.69 -15.41 -17.08
CA PRO A 320 17.37 -16.84 -17.06
C PRO A 320 17.49 -17.48 -18.46
N GLU A 321 17.98 -18.72 -18.52
CA GLU A 321 18.10 -19.49 -19.78
C GLU A 321 16.72 -19.67 -20.46
N GLU A 322 15.66 -19.80 -19.66
CA GLU A 322 14.29 -19.88 -20.15
C GLU A 322 13.90 -18.60 -20.92
N MET A 323 14.30 -17.42 -20.45
CA MET A 323 13.99 -16.15 -21.14
C MET A 323 14.76 -16.03 -22.46
N HIS A 324 16.06 -16.36 -22.46
CA HIS A 324 16.86 -16.40 -23.70
C HIS A 324 16.24 -17.33 -24.76
N LYS A 325 15.72 -18.49 -24.34
CA LYS A 325 15.09 -19.47 -25.24
C LYS A 325 13.84 -18.94 -25.96
N TYR A 326 12.99 -18.18 -25.26
CA TYR A 326 11.68 -17.75 -25.82
C TYR A 326 11.66 -16.31 -26.37
N LEU A 327 12.54 -15.42 -25.91
CA LEU A 327 12.62 -14.03 -26.38
C LEU A 327 13.73 -13.80 -27.42
N GLY A 328 14.77 -14.63 -27.44
CA GLY A 328 15.84 -14.54 -28.43
C GLY A 328 16.53 -13.17 -28.44
N SER A 329 16.45 -12.47 -29.58
CA SER A 329 17.07 -11.17 -29.82
C SER A 329 16.29 -9.96 -29.26
N GLU A 330 15.02 -10.13 -28.86
CA GLU A 330 14.24 -9.04 -28.25
C GLU A 330 14.68 -8.78 -26.80
N LEU A 331 15.24 -9.80 -26.12
CA LEU A 331 15.79 -9.66 -24.78
C LEU A 331 17.11 -8.87 -24.83
N PRO A 332 17.24 -7.73 -24.13
CA PRO A 332 18.47 -6.96 -24.11
C PRO A 332 19.66 -7.77 -23.59
N SER A 333 20.87 -7.42 -24.02
CA SER A 333 22.10 -8.10 -23.60
C SER A 333 22.94 -7.23 -22.68
N PHE A 334 23.35 -7.78 -21.54
CA PHE A 334 24.36 -7.16 -20.70
C PHE A 334 25.74 -7.23 -21.37
N SER A 335 26.47 -6.12 -21.42
CA SER A 335 27.89 -6.10 -21.81
C SER A 335 28.77 -6.84 -20.79
N LEU A 336 30.01 -7.19 -21.17
CA LEU A 336 30.94 -7.90 -20.27
C LEU A 336 31.21 -7.16 -18.96
N GLU A 337 31.21 -5.82 -18.97
CA GLU A 337 31.37 -5.02 -17.75
C GLU A 337 30.11 -5.05 -16.88
N GLU A 338 28.93 -5.04 -17.49
CA GLU A 338 27.64 -5.13 -16.81
C GLU A 338 27.45 -6.50 -16.16
N LYS A 339 27.69 -7.60 -16.89
CA LYS A 339 27.68 -8.97 -16.32
C LYS A 339 28.61 -9.07 -15.10
N LYS A 340 29.76 -8.38 -15.13
CA LYS A 340 30.74 -8.39 -14.04
C LYS A 340 30.26 -7.67 -12.78
N PHE A 341 29.56 -6.53 -12.88
CA PHE A 341 29.05 -5.83 -11.70
C PHE A 341 27.66 -6.31 -11.25
N MET A 342 26.86 -6.89 -12.16
CA MET A 342 25.57 -7.49 -11.83
C MET A 342 25.73 -8.78 -11.01
N LYS A 343 26.73 -9.62 -11.34
CA LYS A 343 26.98 -10.90 -10.68
C LYS A 343 27.30 -10.74 -9.19
N ASN A 344 26.44 -11.29 -8.33
CA ASN A 344 26.48 -11.14 -6.86
C ASN A 344 26.41 -9.69 -6.35
N SER A 345 25.67 -8.82 -7.06
CA SER A 345 25.38 -7.45 -6.62
C SER A 345 24.57 -7.39 -5.32
N ILE A 346 23.75 -8.41 -5.01
CA ILE A 346 22.95 -8.46 -3.78
C ILE A 346 23.58 -9.25 -2.64
N ASP A 347 23.54 -8.66 -1.45
CA ASP A 347 23.86 -9.28 -0.15
C ASP A 347 22.71 -10.15 0.38
N PHE A 348 21.45 -9.75 0.11
CA PHE A 348 20.25 -10.47 0.50
C PHE A 348 19.14 -10.37 -0.56
N ILE A 349 18.22 -11.34 -0.54
CA ILE A 349 16.99 -11.35 -1.34
C ILE A 349 15.83 -10.88 -0.46
N GLY A 350 15.09 -9.88 -0.91
CA GLY A 350 13.78 -9.53 -0.35
C GLY A 350 12.67 -10.30 -1.05
N ILE A 351 11.84 -10.99 -0.28
CA ILE A 351 10.74 -11.83 -0.75
C ILE A 351 9.43 -11.16 -0.34
N ASN A 352 8.69 -10.62 -1.31
CA ASN A 352 7.30 -10.25 -1.13
C ASN A 352 6.45 -11.43 -1.59
N HIS A 353 5.71 -12.07 -0.68
CA HIS A 353 4.95 -13.28 -0.97
C HIS A 353 3.57 -13.24 -0.33
N TYR A 354 2.53 -13.34 -1.16
CA TYR A 354 1.14 -13.30 -0.72
C TYR A 354 0.38 -14.60 -1.01
N SER A 355 0.56 -15.22 -2.19
CA SER A 355 -0.29 -16.30 -2.69
C SER A 355 0.46 -17.44 -3.41
N THR A 356 -0.26 -18.53 -3.66
CA THR A 356 0.11 -19.60 -4.61
C THR A 356 -0.88 -19.55 -5.77
N ILE A 357 -0.42 -19.76 -7.00
CA ILE A 357 -1.28 -19.80 -8.19
C ILE A 357 -0.92 -20.99 -9.08
N TYR A 358 -1.87 -21.48 -9.88
CA TYR A 358 -1.59 -22.50 -10.88
C TYR A 358 -1.01 -21.89 -12.16
N ALA A 359 -0.15 -22.63 -12.84
CA ALA A 359 0.50 -22.32 -14.10
C ALA A 359 0.08 -23.35 -15.15
N LYS A 360 -0.33 -22.88 -16.32
CA LYS A 360 -0.83 -23.68 -17.44
C LYS A 360 0.00 -23.43 -18.70
N ASP A 361 0.40 -24.49 -19.40
CA ASP A 361 1.08 -24.35 -20.69
C ASP A 361 0.17 -23.71 -21.77
N CYS A 362 0.71 -22.74 -22.51
CA CYS A 362 0.03 -22.08 -23.62
C CYS A 362 0.77 -22.22 -24.95
N ILE A 363 1.79 -23.08 -25.03
CA ILE A 363 2.53 -23.34 -26.28
C ILE A 363 1.68 -24.25 -27.17
N ASN A 364 1.07 -25.28 -26.58
CA ASN A 364 0.28 -26.29 -27.30
C ASN A 364 -1.20 -26.31 -26.94
N ALA A 365 -1.69 -25.34 -26.17
CA ALA A 365 -3.08 -25.28 -25.69
C ALA A 365 -3.70 -23.89 -25.90
N SER A 366 -5.03 -23.85 -25.95
CA SER A 366 -5.78 -22.58 -25.99
C SER A 366 -5.73 -21.90 -24.61
N CYS A 367 -5.35 -20.63 -24.59
CA CYS A 367 -5.20 -19.78 -23.42
C CYS A 367 -5.73 -18.37 -23.69
N THR A 368 -5.69 -17.50 -22.68
CA THR A 368 -5.98 -16.07 -22.88
C THR A 368 -5.06 -15.44 -23.94
N PRO A 369 -5.52 -14.43 -24.71
CA PRO A 369 -4.71 -13.80 -25.76
C PRO A 369 -3.40 -13.16 -25.27
N PHE A 370 -3.33 -12.78 -23.98
CA PHE A 370 -2.13 -12.23 -23.35
C PHE A 370 -1.20 -13.33 -22.82
N ALA A 371 -1.71 -14.45 -22.28
CA ALA A 371 -0.87 -15.57 -21.85
C ALA A 371 -0.16 -16.27 -23.02
N ASN A 372 -0.76 -16.30 -24.20
CA ASN A 372 -0.14 -16.81 -25.43
C ASN A 372 0.85 -15.79 -26.05
N ARG A 373 1.81 -15.31 -25.25
CA ARG A 373 2.86 -14.36 -25.65
C ARG A 373 4.22 -14.75 -25.10
N ALA A 374 5.28 -14.41 -25.84
CA ALA A 374 6.65 -14.70 -25.44
C ALA A 374 7.07 -13.92 -24.18
N ILE A 375 6.57 -12.69 -23.98
CA ILE A 375 6.81 -11.87 -22.78
C ILE A 375 6.26 -12.51 -21.49
N ARG A 376 5.19 -13.33 -21.60
CA ARG A 376 4.64 -14.16 -20.50
C ARG A 376 5.25 -15.57 -20.42
N GLY A 377 6.24 -15.89 -21.25
CA GLY A 377 6.82 -17.23 -21.37
C GLY A 377 5.84 -18.30 -21.86
N PHE A 378 4.74 -17.91 -22.54
CA PHE A 378 3.64 -18.79 -22.94
C PHE A 378 3.01 -19.56 -21.77
N VAL A 379 2.60 -18.85 -20.72
CA VAL A 379 1.97 -19.43 -19.52
C VAL A 379 0.73 -18.61 -19.11
N ASP A 380 -0.38 -19.29 -18.87
CA ASP A 380 -1.56 -18.73 -18.18
C ASP A 380 -1.39 -18.94 -16.67
N ILE A 381 -1.74 -17.95 -15.86
CA ILE A 381 -1.82 -18.09 -14.40
C ILE A 381 -3.29 -18.11 -13.98
N VAL A 382 -3.70 -19.14 -13.25
CA VAL A 382 -5.11 -19.35 -12.87
C VAL A 382 -5.25 -19.71 -11.40
N GLY A 383 -6.24 -19.11 -10.74
CA GLY A 383 -6.56 -19.36 -9.32
C GLY A 383 -7.42 -20.60 -9.09
N GLU A 384 -7.94 -21.22 -10.16
CA GLU A 384 -8.93 -22.30 -10.12
C GLU A 384 -8.43 -23.54 -10.88
N ARG A 385 -8.86 -24.71 -10.41
CA ARG A 385 -8.74 -25.98 -11.12
C ARG A 385 -10.02 -26.80 -10.93
N ASP A 386 -10.61 -27.25 -12.02
CA ASP A 386 -11.81 -28.10 -12.04
C ASP A 386 -13.00 -27.52 -11.24
N GLY A 387 -13.22 -26.20 -11.26
CA GLY A 387 -14.26 -25.52 -10.47
C GLY A 387 -13.89 -25.25 -9.01
N ILE A 388 -12.64 -25.52 -8.60
CA ILE A 388 -12.17 -25.40 -7.22
C ILE A 388 -11.01 -24.41 -7.14
N LEU A 389 -11.18 -23.35 -6.34
CA LEU A 389 -10.13 -22.37 -6.06
C LEU A 389 -8.96 -22.99 -5.28
N ILE A 390 -7.75 -22.53 -5.55
CA ILE A 390 -6.51 -23.00 -4.90
C ILE A 390 -6.44 -22.68 -3.39
N GLY A 391 -7.19 -21.66 -2.95
CA GLY A 391 -7.36 -21.24 -1.57
C GLY A 391 -8.54 -20.28 -1.43
N GLU A 392 -8.78 -19.79 -0.21
CA GLU A 392 -9.78 -18.73 0.03
C GLU A 392 -9.30 -17.42 -0.62
N PRO A 393 -10.12 -16.73 -1.44
CA PRO A 393 -9.76 -15.44 -2.01
C PRO A 393 -9.73 -14.35 -0.94
N ILE A 394 -8.91 -13.32 -1.15
CA ILE A 394 -8.83 -12.15 -0.27
C ILE A 394 -9.35 -10.89 -0.99
N GLY A 395 -9.29 -9.71 -0.37
CA GLY A 395 -9.81 -8.47 -0.98
C GLY A 395 -9.08 -7.99 -2.25
N VAL A 396 -7.83 -8.41 -2.44
CA VAL A 396 -7.07 -8.17 -3.68
C VAL A 396 -7.32 -9.31 -4.67
N GLU A 397 -7.80 -8.97 -5.87
CA GLU A 397 -8.08 -9.94 -6.94
C GLU A 397 -6.85 -10.81 -7.28
N GLY A 398 -7.08 -12.12 -7.51
CA GLY A 398 -6.03 -13.08 -7.85
C GLY A 398 -5.17 -13.56 -6.68
N ILE A 399 -5.35 -13.03 -5.47
CA ILE A 399 -4.60 -13.46 -4.27
C ILE A 399 -5.45 -14.43 -3.42
N PHE A 400 -4.85 -15.55 -3.03
CA PHE A 400 -5.49 -16.66 -2.31
C PHE A 400 -4.69 -17.06 -1.06
N VAL A 401 -5.40 -17.43 0.01
CA VAL A 401 -4.81 -17.93 1.25
C VAL A 401 -4.27 -19.35 1.05
N VAL A 402 -2.98 -19.47 0.75
CA VAL A 402 -2.30 -20.76 0.52
C VAL A 402 -0.98 -20.86 1.33
N PRO A 403 -1.06 -21.04 2.67
CA PRO A 403 0.11 -20.95 3.56
C PRO A 403 1.25 -21.91 3.23
N LYS A 404 0.97 -23.08 2.64
CA LYS A 404 1.99 -24.04 2.20
C LYS A 404 2.93 -23.46 1.15
N GLY A 405 2.45 -22.50 0.35
CA GLY A 405 3.25 -21.79 -0.66
C GLY A 405 4.48 -21.10 -0.08
N MET A 406 4.37 -20.48 1.11
CA MET A 406 5.48 -19.80 1.78
C MET A 406 6.69 -20.73 2.01
N ALA A 407 6.47 -21.95 2.50
CA ALA A 407 7.56 -22.91 2.64
C ALA A 407 8.08 -23.39 1.28
N GLU A 408 7.22 -23.57 0.29
CA GLU A 408 7.60 -24.07 -1.03
C GLU A 408 8.45 -23.05 -1.81
N ILE A 409 8.04 -21.76 -1.85
CA ILE A 409 8.78 -20.70 -2.55
C ILE A 409 10.12 -20.39 -1.88
N VAL A 410 10.18 -20.33 -0.54
CA VAL A 410 11.44 -20.13 0.19
C VAL A 410 12.40 -21.29 -0.03
N ASN A 411 11.90 -22.54 -0.05
CA ASN A 411 12.75 -23.69 -0.37
C ASN A 411 13.19 -23.70 -1.85
N HIS A 412 12.36 -23.21 -2.79
CA HIS A 412 12.74 -23.07 -4.20
C HIS A 412 13.84 -22.02 -4.39
N ILE A 413 13.65 -20.82 -3.85
CA ILE A 413 14.63 -19.72 -3.86
C ILE A 413 15.94 -20.15 -3.18
N LYS A 414 15.86 -20.84 -2.03
CA LYS A 414 17.01 -21.47 -1.37
C LYS A 414 17.79 -22.39 -2.31
N ILE A 415 17.11 -23.27 -3.05
CA ILE A 415 17.76 -24.27 -3.92
C ILE A 415 18.39 -23.59 -5.13
N ARG A 416 17.65 -22.72 -5.84
CA ARG A 416 18.18 -22.00 -7.02
C ARG A 416 19.38 -21.15 -6.61
N TYR A 417 19.20 -20.26 -5.63
CA TYR A 417 20.18 -19.22 -5.28
C TYR A 417 21.11 -19.59 -4.11
N ASN A 418 21.46 -20.88 -4.00
CA ASN A 418 22.48 -21.40 -3.08
C ASN A 418 22.32 -20.95 -1.62
N ASN A 419 21.07 -20.84 -1.14
CA ASN A 419 20.71 -20.37 0.20
C ASN A 419 21.28 -18.98 0.57
N LYS A 420 21.35 -18.06 -0.40
CA LYS A 420 21.64 -16.63 -0.16
C LYS A 420 20.67 -16.08 0.90
N PRO A 421 21.11 -15.16 1.80
CA PRO A 421 20.25 -14.65 2.87
C PRO A 421 18.94 -14.05 2.36
N MET A 422 17.85 -14.34 3.05
CA MET A 422 16.50 -13.93 2.69
C MET A 422 15.81 -13.16 3.82
N PHE A 423 14.94 -12.23 3.44
CA PHE A 423 13.94 -11.62 4.32
C PHE A 423 12.58 -11.72 3.64
N ILE A 424 11.55 -12.12 4.38
CA ILE A 424 10.17 -11.94 3.90
C ILE A 424 9.85 -10.46 4.08
N THR A 425 10.08 -9.66 3.05
CA THR A 425 9.99 -8.20 3.10
C THR A 425 8.57 -7.67 3.05
N GLU A 426 7.62 -8.48 2.57
CA GLU A 426 6.19 -8.29 2.71
C GLU A 426 5.44 -9.63 2.71
N ASN A 427 4.43 -9.73 3.56
CA ASN A 427 3.37 -10.73 3.53
C ASN A 427 2.18 -10.13 4.31
N GLY A 428 0.96 -10.22 3.76
CA GLY A 428 -0.19 -9.47 4.27
C GLY A 428 -1.54 -10.08 3.86
N TYR A 429 -2.60 -9.67 4.55
CA TYR A 429 -3.98 -10.05 4.27
C TYR A 429 -4.87 -8.80 4.18
N SER A 430 -5.57 -8.68 3.06
CA SER A 430 -6.63 -7.70 2.82
C SER A 430 -7.99 -8.36 3.00
N SER A 431 -8.86 -7.79 3.82
CA SER A 431 -10.24 -8.26 3.90
C SER A 431 -10.98 -8.02 2.57
N PRO A 432 -11.84 -8.92 2.10
CA PRO A 432 -12.80 -8.63 1.04
C PRO A 432 -13.67 -7.42 1.39
N TYR A 433 -14.00 -6.60 0.38
CA TYR A 433 -14.83 -5.42 0.55
C TYR A 433 -16.27 -5.84 0.89
N VAL A 434 -16.66 -5.72 2.16
CA VAL A 434 -18.03 -5.97 2.60
C VAL A 434 -18.78 -4.64 2.59
N HIS A 435 -19.55 -4.40 1.52
CA HIS A 435 -20.56 -3.36 1.55
C HIS A 435 -21.59 -3.70 2.65
N GLU A 436 -21.81 -2.75 3.55
CA GLU A 436 -22.70 -2.79 4.72
C GLU A 436 -22.23 -3.61 5.93
N GLU A 437 -21.98 -2.87 7.02
CA GLU A 437 -22.04 -3.25 8.43
C GLU A 437 -21.41 -4.59 8.90
N ARG A 438 -20.14 -4.51 9.35
CA ARG A 438 -19.77 -4.82 10.74
C ARG A 438 -18.39 -4.26 11.12
N ILE A 439 -18.38 -3.05 11.70
CA ILE A 439 -17.20 -2.51 12.40
C ILE A 439 -16.66 -3.52 13.43
N ASN A 440 -17.54 -4.33 14.04
CA ASN A 440 -17.16 -5.40 14.96
C ASN A 440 -16.46 -6.62 14.31
N GLU A 441 -16.63 -6.90 13.01
CA GLU A 441 -15.90 -7.98 12.33
C GLU A 441 -14.57 -7.48 11.80
N ILE A 442 -14.56 -6.25 11.28
CA ILE A 442 -13.37 -5.46 11.01
C ILE A 442 -12.48 -5.43 12.27
N LEU A 443 -12.95 -4.92 13.42
CA LEU A 443 -12.20 -4.86 14.69
C LEU A 443 -11.81 -6.23 15.27
N ASN A 444 -12.43 -7.33 14.84
CA ASN A 444 -12.07 -8.70 15.22
C ASN A 444 -11.47 -9.42 14.00
N ASP A 445 -10.36 -8.88 13.50
CA ASP A 445 -9.61 -9.35 12.33
C ASP A 445 -8.90 -10.70 12.55
N VAL A 446 -9.69 -11.73 12.86
CA VAL A 446 -9.23 -13.09 13.10
C VAL A 446 -8.63 -13.66 11.81
N LYS A 447 -9.16 -13.31 10.63
CA LYS A 447 -8.63 -13.82 9.35
C LYS A 447 -7.20 -13.38 9.05
N ARG A 448 -6.84 -12.11 9.31
CA ARG A 448 -5.44 -11.65 9.19
C ARG A 448 -4.55 -12.38 10.21
N ILE A 449 -4.99 -12.54 11.46
CA ILE A 449 -4.24 -13.30 12.49
C ILE A 449 -4.01 -14.76 12.06
N GLU A 450 -5.06 -15.45 11.60
CA GLU A 450 -4.99 -16.82 11.08
C GLU A 450 -4.03 -16.93 9.90
N PHE A 451 -4.14 -16.01 8.93
CA PHE A 451 -3.26 -15.93 7.77
C PHE A 451 -1.79 -15.84 8.21
N HIS A 452 -1.44 -14.85 9.02
CA HIS A 452 -0.06 -14.67 9.49
C HIS A 452 0.42 -15.86 10.33
N SER A 453 -0.41 -16.40 11.22
CA SER A 453 -0.08 -17.60 12.01
C SER A 453 0.28 -18.79 11.11
N LYS A 454 -0.56 -19.08 10.11
CA LYS A 454 -0.39 -20.20 9.18
C LYS A 454 0.82 -19.99 8.25
N TYR A 455 1.06 -18.77 7.76
CA TYR A 455 2.22 -18.43 6.93
C TYR A 455 3.53 -18.45 7.74
N LEU A 456 3.54 -17.93 8.96
CA LEU A 456 4.70 -17.99 9.87
C LEU A 456 5.05 -19.42 10.28
N ALA A 457 4.06 -20.27 10.56
CA ALA A 457 4.29 -21.70 10.83
C ALA A 457 4.91 -22.43 9.62
N SER A 458 4.46 -22.08 8.41
CA SER A 458 5.04 -22.57 7.15
C SER A 458 6.47 -22.08 6.95
N LEU A 459 6.74 -20.79 7.18
CA LEU A 459 8.07 -20.19 7.10
C LEU A 459 9.05 -20.85 8.09
N ALA A 460 8.64 -21.00 9.35
CA ALA A 460 9.45 -21.63 10.40
C ALA A 460 9.80 -23.09 10.05
N LYS A 461 8.93 -23.81 9.32
CA LYS A 461 9.24 -25.15 8.79
C LYS A 461 10.33 -25.14 7.71
N SER A 462 10.42 -24.10 6.88
CA SER A 462 11.53 -23.93 5.92
C SER A 462 12.83 -23.54 6.62
N ILE A 463 12.77 -22.61 7.60
CA ILE A 463 13.94 -22.22 8.41
C ILE A 463 14.51 -23.43 9.17
N ARG A 464 13.67 -24.25 9.82
CA ARG A 464 14.09 -25.52 10.46
C ARG A 464 14.69 -26.55 9.47
N ARG A 465 14.42 -26.41 8.17
CA ARG A 465 15.05 -27.18 7.09
C ARG A 465 16.28 -26.48 6.50
N GLY A 466 16.81 -25.47 7.20
CA GLY A 466 18.05 -24.76 6.87
C GLY A 466 17.91 -23.71 5.76
N ALA A 467 16.75 -23.09 5.60
CA ALA A 467 16.64 -21.85 4.81
C ALA A 467 17.15 -20.66 5.63
N ASP A 468 18.06 -19.86 5.05
CA ASP A 468 18.62 -18.66 5.70
C ASP A 468 17.66 -17.46 5.58
N VAL A 469 16.49 -17.57 6.22
CA VAL A 469 15.55 -16.44 6.36
C VAL A 469 15.79 -15.76 7.71
N ARG A 470 15.99 -14.44 7.68
CA ARG A 470 16.47 -13.65 8.83
C ARG A 470 15.46 -12.65 9.38
N GLY A 471 14.33 -12.47 8.69
CA GLY A 471 13.24 -11.65 9.19
C GLY A 471 11.96 -11.78 8.39
N TYR A 472 10.91 -11.21 8.97
CA TYR A 472 9.55 -11.19 8.47
C TYR A 472 8.93 -9.81 8.71
N PHE A 473 8.39 -9.22 7.66
CA PHE A 473 7.79 -7.90 7.64
C PHE A 473 6.33 -8.04 7.19
N LEU A 474 5.41 -7.59 8.05
CA LEU A 474 3.98 -7.59 7.78
C LEU A 474 3.61 -6.42 6.87
N TRP A 475 2.85 -6.68 5.79
CA TRP A 475 2.19 -5.65 4.99
C TRP A 475 0.76 -5.46 5.48
N SER A 476 0.38 -4.35 6.11
CA SER A 476 1.19 -3.18 6.49
C SER A 476 1.02 -2.82 7.98
N LEU A 477 1.79 -1.83 8.47
CA LEU A 477 1.66 -1.29 9.83
C LEU A 477 0.25 -0.75 10.10
N MET A 478 -0.30 -0.09 9.10
CA MET A 478 -1.61 0.54 9.06
C MET A 478 -2.27 0.19 7.73
N ASP A 479 -3.59 0.33 7.64
CA ASP A 479 -4.28 0.37 6.36
C ASP A 479 -3.77 1.60 5.56
N SER A 480 -3.71 1.56 4.23
CA SER A 480 -3.06 2.61 3.42
C SER A 480 -3.60 2.67 1.97
N PHE A 481 -3.12 3.61 1.17
CA PHE A 481 -3.50 3.73 -0.25
C PHE A 481 -2.91 2.58 -1.10
N GLU A 482 -3.71 1.60 -1.51
CA GLU A 482 -3.28 0.45 -2.32
C GLU A 482 -3.47 0.72 -3.82
N TRP A 483 -2.72 1.71 -4.31
CA TRP A 483 -2.52 1.98 -5.73
C TRP A 483 -3.83 2.15 -6.53
N MET A 484 -4.12 1.23 -7.46
CA MET A 484 -5.31 1.28 -8.31
C MET A 484 -6.60 0.87 -7.60
N GLN A 485 -6.52 0.27 -6.41
CA GLN A 485 -7.69 -0.06 -5.58
C GLN A 485 -8.09 1.11 -4.67
N GLY A 486 -7.29 2.19 -4.63
CA GLY A 486 -7.54 3.33 -3.77
C GLY A 486 -7.23 3.01 -2.31
N ASN A 487 -7.95 3.64 -1.38
CA ASN A 487 -7.86 3.27 0.03
C ASN A 487 -8.56 1.93 0.23
N ILE A 488 -7.80 0.85 0.42
CA ILE A 488 -8.35 -0.40 0.94
C ILE A 488 -8.65 -0.17 2.42
N GLY A 489 -9.85 0.37 2.66
CA GLY A 489 -10.41 0.49 3.99
C GLY A 489 -10.64 -0.90 4.56
N SER A 490 -9.73 -1.37 5.39
CA SER A 490 -10.18 -1.84 6.70
C SER A 490 -10.44 -0.61 7.55
N PRO A 491 -11.68 -0.35 8.02
CA PRO A 491 -11.91 0.71 8.99
C PRO A 491 -11.25 0.41 10.34
N TRP A 492 -9.97 0.81 10.49
CA TRP A 492 -9.20 0.89 11.75
C TRP A 492 -8.68 -0.43 12.35
N ILE A 493 -7.75 -1.17 11.72
CA ILE A 493 -6.99 -2.23 12.44
C ILE A 493 -5.48 -2.18 12.17
N ASP A 494 -4.84 -1.54 13.13
CA ASP A 494 -3.47 -1.76 13.61
C ASP A 494 -3.01 -3.24 13.55
N GLY A 495 -1.84 -3.48 12.94
CA GLY A 495 -1.18 -4.80 12.87
C GLY A 495 -0.80 -5.42 14.23
N SER A 496 -1.05 -4.73 15.34
CA SER A 496 -0.80 -5.16 16.72
C SER A 496 -1.31 -6.53 17.08
N ASN A 497 -2.53 -6.90 16.65
CA ASN A 497 -3.15 -8.15 17.06
C ASN A 497 -2.30 -9.37 16.64
N VAL A 498 -1.66 -9.31 15.47
CA VAL A 498 -0.78 -10.38 14.96
C VAL A 498 0.45 -10.56 15.84
N PHE A 499 1.08 -9.46 16.29
CA PHE A 499 2.28 -9.51 17.12
C PHE A 499 1.97 -9.72 18.62
N ALA A 500 0.78 -9.34 19.08
CA ALA A 500 0.28 -9.67 20.42
C ALA A 500 0.17 -11.21 20.60
N CYS A 501 -0.42 -11.89 19.61
CA CYS A 501 -0.50 -13.35 19.56
C CYS A 501 0.86 -14.06 19.60
N LEU A 502 1.94 -13.41 19.14
CA LEU A 502 3.30 -13.97 19.15
C LEU A 502 4.02 -13.89 20.51
N GLY A 503 3.40 -13.30 21.54
CA GLY A 503 3.86 -13.45 22.94
C GLY A 503 3.79 -12.23 23.85
N ARG A 504 2.90 -11.25 23.62
CA ARG A 504 2.58 -10.21 24.60
C ARG A 504 1.11 -9.85 24.57
N GLU A 505 0.41 -10.08 25.70
CA GLU A 505 -0.84 -9.38 25.96
C GLU A 505 -0.55 -7.88 26.05
N LEU A 506 -1.09 -7.10 25.11
CA LEU A 506 -1.11 -5.64 25.17
C LEU A 506 -2.51 -5.19 25.60
N PRO A 507 -2.62 -4.17 26.48
CA PRO A 507 -3.91 -3.62 26.85
C PRO A 507 -4.56 -2.95 25.63
N ARG A 508 -5.78 -3.39 25.28
CA ARG A 508 -6.61 -2.77 24.23
C ARG A 508 -7.01 -1.36 24.65
N ASN A 509 -6.20 -0.36 24.29
CA ASN A 509 -6.51 1.06 24.50
C ASN A 509 -6.46 1.79 23.16
N SER A 510 -7.63 2.23 22.71
CA SER A 510 -7.83 3.04 21.51
C SER A 510 -7.18 4.42 21.67
N TRP A 511 -6.08 4.66 20.96
CA TRP A 511 -5.38 5.96 20.92
C TRP A 511 -5.63 6.73 19.62
N TYR A 512 -6.88 6.73 19.15
CA TYR A 512 -7.37 7.67 18.13
C TYR A 512 -8.79 8.10 18.53
N ASP A 513 -8.95 9.36 18.95
CA ASP A 513 -10.27 9.99 18.97
C ASP A 513 -10.67 10.27 17.51
N PRO A 514 -11.82 9.78 17.02
CA PRO A 514 -12.25 10.05 15.66
C PRO A 514 -12.65 11.51 15.51
N LEU A 515 -12.08 12.20 14.51
CA LEU A 515 -12.65 13.43 13.99
C LEU A 515 -14.06 13.13 13.45
N PRO A 516 -15.07 13.98 13.71
CA PRO A 516 -16.44 13.71 13.28
C PRO A 516 -16.54 13.69 11.74
N PRO A 517 -17.43 12.86 11.16
CA PRO A 517 -17.52 12.69 9.71
C PRO A 517 -17.93 14.00 9.02
N PHE A 518 -17.07 14.47 8.11
CA PHE A 518 -17.42 15.56 7.21
C PHE A 518 -18.27 15.02 6.07
N TYR A 519 -19.55 15.35 6.09
CA TYR A 519 -20.40 15.22 4.91
C TYR A 519 -19.87 16.15 3.80
N ILE A 520 -19.57 15.58 2.63
CA ILE A 520 -19.27 16.33 1.42
C ILE A 520 -20.57 17.02 0.98
N LEU A 521 -20.73 18.28 1.35
CA LEU A 521 -21.68 19.18 0.70
C LEU A 521 -21.04 19.70 -0.59
N SER A 522 -21.82 19.62 -1.67
CA SER A 522 -21.38 19.91 -3.02
C SER A 522 -20.83 21.33 -3.20
N SER A 523 -19.93 21.45 -4.17
CA SER A 523 -19.22 22.67 -4.53
C SER A 523 -20.16 23.83 -4.88
N VAL A 524 -20.04 24.94 -4.15
CA VAL A 524 -20.61 26.24 -4.51
C VAL A 524 -19.46 27.19 -4.88
N PRO A 525 -19.41 27.74 -6.11
CA PRO A 525 -18.28 28.56 -6.54
C PRO A 525 -18.32 29.95 -5.89
N PHE A 526 -17.27 30.30 -5.13
CA PHE A 526 -17.08 31.66 -4.63
C PHE A 526 -16.56 32.58 -5.74
N MET A 527 -17.47 33.36 -6.32
CA MET A 527 -17.14 34.39 -7.29
C MET A 527 -16.52 35.61 -6.58
N CYS A 528 -15.24 35.90 -6.86
CA CYS A 528 -14.52 37.00 -6.24
C CYS A 528 -14.95 38.36 -6.82
N VAL A 529 -15.90 39.03 -6.16
CA VAL A 529 -16.33 40.39 -6.52
C VAL A 529 -15.41 41.42 -5.86
N ARG A 530 -14.64 42.15 -6.69
CA ARG A 530 -13.85 43.31 -6.24
C ARG A 530 -14.74 44.34 -5.55
N CYS A 531 -14.41 44.70 -4.31
CA CYS A 531 -14.89 45.92 -3.68
C CYS A 531 -13.70 46.81 -3.31
N GLN A 532 -13.61 47.99 -3.94
CA GLN A 532 -12.56 48.97 -3.69
C GLN A 532 -12.95 49.88 -2.51
N THR A 533 -12.38 49.69 -1.32
CA THR A 533 -12.02 50.79 -0.39
C THR A 533 -11.26 50.28 0.86
N ARG A 534 -9.95 50.58 0.92
CA ARG A 534 -9.01 50.55 2.07
C ARG A 534 -8.82 49.22 2.85
N PRO A 535 -7.56 48.85 3.21
CA PRO A 535 -7.28 47.69 4.05
C PRO A 535 -7.38 48.02 5.55
N CYS A 536 -7.98 47.12 6.34
CA CYS A 536 -7.83 47.10 7.79
C CYS A 536 -6.70 46.11 8.16
N CYS A 537 -5.65 46.60 8.81
CA CYS A 537 -4.49 45.80 9.17
C CYS A 537 -4.60 45.22 10.59
N ALA A 538 -3.88 44.13 10.86
CA ALA A 538 -3.83 43.46 12.17
C ALA A 538 -3.20 44.27 13.33
N GLY A 539 -2.95 45.57 13.16
CA GLY A 539 -2.32 46.43 14.16
C GLY A 539 -3.26 46.91 15.28
N ASP A 540 -4.54 47.13 14.98
CA ASP A 540 -5.47 47.80 15.90
C ASP A 540 -5.85 46.94 17.13
N LEU A 541 -5.85 45.62 16.97
CA LEU A 541 -6.08 44.66 18.06
C LEU A 541 -4.93 44.69 19.08
N LEU A 542 -3.68 44.77 18.59
CA LEU A 542 -2.48 44.79 19.43
C LEU A 542 -2.36 46.12 20.22
N ALA A 543 -2.69 47.24 19.58
CA ALA A 543 -2.73 48.55 20.22
C ALA A 543 -3.74 48.60 21.40
N THR A 544 -4.91 47.99 21.22
CA THR A 544 -5.98 47.96 22.24
C THR A 544 -5.58 47.14 23.47
N VAL A 545 -4.95 45.98 23.28
CA VAL A 545 -4.43 45.14 24.39
C VAL A 545 -3.32 45.86 25.17
N LEU A 546 -2.38 46.51 24.49
CA LEU A 546 -1.28 47.24 25.13
C LEU A 546 -1.78 48.48 25.91
N ALA A 547 -2.82 49.15 25.43
CA ALA A 547 -3.45 50.27 26.13
C ALA A 547 -4.14 49.86 27.44
N PHE A 548 -4.71 48.64 27.50
CA PHE A 548 -5.34 48.10 28.71
C PHE A 548 -4.31 47.82 29.82
N PHE A 549 -3.19 47.18 29.48
CA PHE A 549 -2.12 46.88 30.46
C PHE A 549 -1.42 48.14 30.99
N ARG A 550 -1.25 49.18 30.17
CA ARG A 550 -0.68 50.48 30.62
C ARG A 550 -1.52 51.22 31.66
N ARG A 551 -2.81 50.90 31.81
CA ARG A 551 -3.72 51.63 32.72
C ARG A 551 -3.83 51.05 34.14
N ARG A 552 -3.18 49.92 34.48
CA ARG A 552 -3.50 49.20 35.73
C ARG A 552 -2.41 49.01 36.79
N GLN A 553 -1.11 49.21 36.55
CA GLN A 553 -0.10 49.21 37.62
C GLN A 553 1.09 50.16 37.36
N PRO A 554 1.85 50.58 38.41
CA PRO A 554 2.93 51.55 38.29
C PRO A 554 4.10 51.04 37.44
N ALA A 555 4.78 51.96 36.76
CA ALA A 555 5.91 51.65 35.91
C ALA A 555 7.19 51.43 36.71
N GLU A 556 7.63 50.17 36.84
CA GLU A 556 9.05 49.80 36.89
C GLU A 556 9.22 48.30 36.61
N ARG A 557 10.32 47.92 35.92
CA ARG A 557 10.69 46.56 35.47
C ARG A 557 9.87 45.97 34.30
N TRP A 558 10.16 46.45 33.09
CA TRP A 558 9.94 45.68 31.86
C TRP A 558 11.25 44.96 31.49
N LEU A 559 11.21 43.62 31.46
CA LEU A 559 12.29 42.77 30.93
C LEU A 559 11.65 41.70 30.03
N ASN A 560 11.84 41.85 28.71
CA ASN A 560 11.53 40.92 27.62
C ASN A 560 10.29 40.02 27.82
N MET A 561 9.10 40.60 27.64
CA MET A 561 7.84 39.87 27.57
C MET A 561 7.45 39.64 26.10
N SER A 562 7.68 38.42 25.59
CA SER A 562 7.21 38.01 24.26
C SER A 562 5.78 37.47 24.34
N ILE A 563 4.82 38.16 23.74
CA ILE A 563 3.43 37.70 23.64
C ILE A 563 3.25 36.96 22.31
N ILE A 564 2.96 35.66 22.38
CA ILE A 564 2.59 34.84 21.22
C ILE A 564 1.07 34.64 21.26
N VAL A 565 0.36 35.09 20.23
CA VAL A 565 -1.10 34.93 20.12
C VAL A 565 -1.39 33.79 19.15
N TYR A 566 -1.93 32.68 19.66
CA TYR A 566 -2.54 31.63 18.84
C TYR A 566 -4.03 31.91 18.68
N ALA A 567 -4.51 32.02 17.44
CA ALA A 567 -5.92 32.02 17.11
C ALA A 567 -6.35 30.59 16.73
N GLY A 568 -6.80 29.81 17.71
CA GLY A 568 -7.33 28.47 17.47
C GLY A 568 -8.70 28.50 16.81
N ARG A 569 -8.93 27.66 15.78
CA ARG A 569 -10.28 27.37 15.29
C ARG A 569 -11.02 26.52 16.32
N SER A 570 -11.90 27.11 17.12
CA SER A 570 -12.87 26.36 17.92
C SER A 570 -14.02 25.87 17.04
N GLN A 571 -14.08 24.57 16.75
CA GLN A 571 -15.30 23.94 16.28
C GLN A 571 -16.30 23.85 17.44
N TYR A 572 -17.48 24.43 17.27
CA TYR A 572 -18.66 24.10 18.08
C TYR A 572 -19.78 23.70 17.13
N SER A 573 -20.19 22.44 17.18
CA SER A 573 -21.25 21.89 16.37
C SER A 573 -22.61 22.45 16.78
N MET A 574 -23.41 22.86 15.80
CA MET A 574 -24.77 23.34 16.02
C MET A 574 -25.73 22.14 15.97
N VAL A 575 -26.28 21.74 17.12
CA VAL A 575 -27.35 20.72 17.16
C VAL A 575 -28.69 21.42 16.95
N VAL A 576 -29.30 21.22 15.79
CA VAL A 576 -30.70 21.57 15.53
C VAL A 576 -31.53 20.31 15.67
N CYS A 577 -32.33 20.21 16.73
CA CYS A 577 -33.32 19.14 16.87
C CYS A 577 -34.58 19.52 16.08
N GLU A 578 -34.75 18.97 14.88
CA GLU A 578 -36.07 18.95 14.22
C GLU A 578 -36.91 17.78 14.75
N THR A 579 -37.94 18.09 15.54
CA THR A 579 -39.00 17.13 15.85
C THR A 579 -39.95 17.01 14.67
N VAL A 580 -39.64 16.09 13.74
CA VAL A 580 -40.55 15.74 12.64
C VAL A 580 -41.64 14.80 13.17
N SER A 581 -42.87 15.31 13.30
CA SER A 581 -44.04 14.49 13.63
C SER A 581 -44.46 13.65 12.42
N GLN A 582 -44.21 12.34 12.48
CA GLN A 582 -44.67 11.40 11.46
C GLN A 582 -46.20 11.21 11.54
N LYS A 583 -46.89 11.37 10.40
CA LYS A 583 -48.23 10.80 10.18
C LYS A 583 -48.11 9.53 9.32
N PRO A 584 -48.89 8.47 9.59
CA PRO A 584 -48.81 7.22 8.85
C PRO A 584 -49.40 7.34 7.43
N PRO A 585 -48.90 6.56 6.46
CA PRO A 585 -49.37 6.60 5.07
C PRO A 585 -50.70 5.86 4.88
N LEU A 586 -51.49 6.32 3.89
CA LEU A 586 -52.69 5.66 3.40
C LEU A 586 -52.36 4.68 2.24
N PRO A 587 -53.14 3.61 2.04
CA PRO A 587 -52.85 2.57 1.04
C PRO A 587 -53.21 3.00 -0.40
N PRO A 588 -52.58 2.39 -1.43
CA PRO A 588 -52.80 2.73 -2.83
C PRO A 588 -54.06 2.06 -3.44
N PRO A 589 -54.71 2.68 -4.43
CA PRO A 589 -55.81 2.06 -5.20
C PRO A 589 -55.29 1.15 -6.33
N GLN A 590 -56.06 0.10 -6.65
CA GLN A 590 -55.79 -0.87 -7.73
C GLN A 590 -56.44 -0.43 -9.06
N GLY A 591 -55.83 -0.74 -10.23
CA GLY A 591 -56.60 -0.68 -11.50
C GLY A 591 -55.89 -0.64 -12.88
N LYS A 592 -55.25 -1.76 -13.28
CA LYS A 592 -55.17 -2.34 -14.66
C LYS A 592 -54.74 -1.54 -15.94
N ASN A 593 -53.79 -2.18 -16.66
CA ASN A 593 -53.58 -2.25 -18.13
C ASN A 593 -53.26 -0.92 -18.89
N GLU A 594 -52.50 -0.86 -19.99
CA GLU A 594 -52.20 -1.85 -21.07
C GLU A 594 -50.81 -1.61 -21.74
N GLU A 595 -50.54 -2.19 -22.92
CA GLU A 595 -49.19 -2.48 -23.47
C GLU A 595 -48.49 -1.41 -24.38
N ASN A 596 -47.18 -1.64 -24.60
CA ASN A 596 -46.39 -1.48 -25.84
C ASN A 596 -45.59 -0.19 -26.23
N SER A 597 -44.36 -0.47 -26.69
CA SER A 597 -43.55 0.21 -27.72
C SER A 597 -42.56 1.36 -27.36
N SER A 598 -41.53 1.51 -28.21
CA SER A 598 -40.21 2.10 -27.94
C SER A 598 -39.97 3.47 -28.69
N PRO A 599 -38.77 4.11 -28.69
CA PRO A 599 -38.54 5.59 -28.73
C PRO A 599 -38.41 6.18 -30.17
N PRO A 600 -37.87 7.42 -30.48
CA PRO A 600 -37.28 8.55 -29.70
C PRO A 600 -37.84 9.95 -30.15
N PRO A 601 -37.14 11.14 -30.24
CA PRO A 601 -35.86 11.68 -29.69
C PRO A 601 -35.85 13.18 -29.19
N TYR A 602 -34.64 13.68 -28.81
CA TYR A 602 -34.08 15.07 -28.83
C TYR A 602 -34.70 16.28 -28.06
N ALA A 603 -33.89 16.79 -27.11
CA ALA A 603 -33.51 18.19 -26.78
C ALA A 603 -34.53 19.35 -26.58
N ALA A 604 -34.47 20.01 -25.41
CA ALA A 604 -34.21 21.47 -25.25
C ALA A 604 -34.21 21.95 -23.77
N ILE A 605 -33.61 23.13 -23.54
CA ILE A 605 -33.40 23.83 -22.24
C ILE A 605 -34.62 24.67 -21.83
N PRO A 606 -34.93 24.83 -20.52
CA PRO A 606 -35.71 25.98 -20.02
C PRO A 606 -34.93 26.95 -19.07
N PRO A 607 -35.33 28.24 -18.99
CA PRO A 607 -34.62 29.33 -18.26
C PRO A 607 -35.15 29.57 -16.80
N PRO A 608 -34.68 30.58 -16.04
CA PRO A 608 -34.54 30.44 -14.57
C PRO A 608 -35.67 31.01 -13.68
N LEU A 609 -35.68 30.48 -12.44
CA LEU A 609 -36.06 31.09 -11.14
C LEU A 609 -37.23 32.10 -11.10
N ALA A 610 -38.35 31.66 -10.53
CA ALA A 610 -39.35 32.54 -9.92
C ALA A 610 -39.05 32.76 -8.43
N THR A 611 -38.98 34.01 -8.01
CA THR A 611 -38.89 34.41 -6.59
C THR A 611 -40.23 34.30 -5.89
N ILE A 612 -40.29 33.66 -4.72
CA ILE A 612 -41.38 33.82 -3.75
C ILE A 612 -40.78 34.47 -2.50
N SER A 613 -41.31 35.64 -2.15
CA SER A 613 -41.02 36.33 -0.91
C SER A 613 -42.06 35.96 0.14
N ASP A 614 -41.63 35.50 1.31
CA ASP A 614 -42.43 35.65 2.53
C ASP A 614 -41.52 36.01 3.71
N GLY A 615 -41.92 37.05 4.45
CA GLY A 615 -41.09 37.67 5.47
C GLY A 615 -41.44 37.16 6.87
N SER A 616 -40.51 36.45 7.50
CA SER A 616 -40.50 36.27 8.97
C SER A 616 -39.08 36.49 9.51
N GLY A 617 -38.89 37.59 10.24
CA GLY A 617 -37.59 37.98 10.78
C GLY A 617 -37.29 37.28 12.11
N LEU A 618 -36.21 36.49 12.16
CA LEU A 618 -35.67 35.93 13.41
C LEU A 618 -34.50 36.79 13.92
N SER A 619 -34.69 37.47 15.05
CA SER A 619 -33.60 38.18 15.75
C SER A 619 -33.02 37.31 16.87
N GLY A 620 -31.90 36.64 16.60
CA GLY A 620 -31.12 35.93 17.62
C GLY A 620 -30.04 36.82 18.25
N ALA A 621 -29.89 36.73 19.58
CA ALA A 621 -28.74 37.30 20.29
C ALA A 621 -27.69 36.20 20.51
N PHE A 622 -26.52 36.34 19.92
CA PHE A 622 -25.45 35.34 19.98
C PHE A 622 -24.31 35.84 20.88
N ARG A 623 -23.46 34.91 21.35
CA ARG A 623 -22.21 35.26 22.05
C ARG A 623 -21.05 34.44 21.48
N LEU A 624 -19.99 35.13 21.08
CA LEU A 624 -18.73 34.51 20.68
C LEU A 624 -17.85 34.33 21.93
N MET A 625 -17.36 33.11 22.17
CA MET A 625 -16.31 32.89 23.15
C MET A 625 -14.95 33.03 22.46
N ILE A 626 -14.04 33.79 23.05
CA ILE A 626 -12.62 33.84 22.64
C ILE A 626 -11.78 33.34 23.81
N GLU A 627 -10.97 32.32 23.58
CA GLU A 627 -10.07 31.74 24.56
C GLU A 627 -8.62 32.03 24.17
N VAL A 628 -7.87 32.69 25.06
CA VAL A 628 -6.48 33.09 24.82
C VAL A 628 -5.57 32.40 25.83
N LEU A 629 -4.60 31.62 25.32
CA LEU A 629 -3.55 31.02 26.13
C LEU A 629 -2.42 32.03 26.35
N LEU A 630 -2.18 32.41 27.61
CA LEU A 630 -1.06 33.24 28.02
C LEU A 630 0.06 32.34 28.54
N VAL A 631 1.22 32.42 27.90
CA VAL A 631 2.44 31.70 28.31
C VAL A 631 3.42 32.69 28.96
N LEU A 632 3.64 32.55 30.27
CA LEU A 632 4.61 33.34 31.02
C LEU A 632 5.89 32.54 31.21
N ARG A 633 7.00 33.06 30.67
CA ARG A 633 8.31 32.40 30.66
C ARG A 633 9.27 33.12 31.59
N TRP A 634 9.58 32.48 32.72
CA TRP A 634 10.65 32.90 33.63
C TRP A 634 11.89 32.00 33.42
N PRO A 635 13.10 32.40 33.83
CA PRO A 635 14.35 31.72 33.44
C PRO A 635 14.45 30.22 33.78
N LYS A 636 13.60 29.70 34.67
CA LYS A 636 13.54 28.27 35.04
C LYS A 636 12.11 27.71 35.21
N ILE A 637 11.06 28.48 34.88
CA ILE A 637 9.66 28.06 35.02
C ILE A 637 8.84 28.57 33.82
N ILE A 638 8.08 27.68 33.20
CA ILE A 638 7.02 28.02 32.25
C ILE A 638 5.69 27.87 32.99
N THR A 639 4.86 28.91 32.98
CA THR A 639 3.48 28.85 33.48
C THR A 639 2.52 29.26 32.38
N THR A 640 1.47 28.48 32.20
CA THR A 640 0.40 28.74 31.24
C THR A 640 -0.89 29.05 31.99
N THR A 641 -1.68 29.99 31.47
CA THR A 641 -3.03 30.25 31.98
C THR A 641 -3.93 30.64 30.81
N THR A 642 -5.20 30.27 30.87
CA THR A 642 -6.16 30.48 29.78
C THR A 642 -7.24 31.46 30.21
N VAL A 643 -7.47 32.49 29.41
CA VAL A 643 -8.46 33.53 29.71
C VAL A 643 -9.56 33.50 28.67
N ARG A 644 -10.81 33.32 29.11
CA ARG A 644 -12.01 33.26 28.27
C ARG A 644 -12.78 34.57 28.34
N TRP A 645 -13.13 35.12 27.18
CA TRP A 645 -13.97 36.31 27.03
C TRP A 645 -15.25 35.96 26.24
N TRP A 646 -16.34 36.65 26.55
CA TRP A 646 -17.63 36.50 25.86
C TRP A 646 -18.04 37.82 25.22
N LEU A 647 -18.07 37.89 23.89
CA LEU A 647 -18.51 39.06 23.13
C LEU A 647 -19.93 38.85 22.59
N PRO A 648 -20.88 39.79 22.84
CA PRO A 648 -22.22 39.70 22.26
C PRO A 648 -22.22 40.08 20.78
N LEU A 649 -22.94 39.30 19.97
CA LEU A 649 -23.15 39.55 18.54
C LEU A 649 -24.65 39.79 18.28
N ARG A 650 -24.94 40.80 17.46
CA ARG A 650 -26.27 41.04 16.87
C ARG A 650 -26.22 40.73 15.38
N ALA A 651 -27.11 39.86 14.92
CA ALA A 651 -27.38 39.67 13.50
C ALA A 651 -28.57 40.54 13.08
N THR A 652 -28.48 41.15 11.90
CA THR A 652 -29.60 41.84 11.23
C THR A 652 -29.74 41.29 9.82
N ALA A 653 -30.89 40.72 9.50
CA ALA A 653 -31.16 40.18 8.18
C ALA A 653 -31.47 41.29 7.17
N GLY A 654 -30.84 41.23 6.00
CA GLY A 654 -31.18 42.03 4.82
C GLY A 654 -31.36 41.10 3.62
N HIS A 655 -32.10 41.53 2.59
CA HIS A 655 -32.60 40.67 1.50
C HIS A 655 -31.53 40.01 0.59
N HIS A 656 -30.23 40.19 0.83
CA HIS A 656 -29.15 39.54 0.09
C HIS A 656 -28.08 38.85 0.96
N GLY A 657 -28.41 38.51 2.22
CA GLY A 657 -27.58 37.62 3.05
C GLY A 657 -27.45 38.05 4.51
N VAL A 658 -26.89 37.16 5.34
CA VAL A 658 -26.61 37.43 6.76
C VAL A 658 -25.25 38.10 6.90
N ALA A 659 -25.25 39.39 7.22
CA ALA A 659 -24.04 40.11 7.63
C ALA A 659 -23.87 40.04 9.16
N VAL A 660 -22.72 39.53 9.62
CA VAL A 660 -22.35 39.53 11.04
C VAL A 660 -21.34 40.65 11.28
N CYS A 661 -21.78 41.75 11.88
CA CYS A 661 -20.89 42.83 12.31
C CYS A 661 -20.39 42.56 13.73
N VAL A 662 -19.07 42.38 13.89
CA VAL A 662 -18.42 42.41 15.19
C VAL A 662 -18.12 43.86 15.55
N TYR A 663 -18.76 44.39 16.59
CA TYR A 663 -18.30 45.63 17.22
C TYR A 663 -17.18 45.28 18.21
N ILE A 664 -16.03 45.91 18.07
CA ILE A 664 -14.85 45.83 18.95
C ILE A 664 -14.71 47.16 19.67
#